data_AF-A0ABD3FJV7-F1
#
_entry.id   AF-A0ABD3FJV7-F1
#
_cell.length_a   1.000
_cell.length_b   1.000
_cell.length_c   1.000
_cell.angle_alpha   90.00
_cell.angle_beta   90.00
_cell.angle_gamma   90.00
#
_symmetry.space_group_name_H-M   'P 1'
#
loop_
_entity.id
_entity.type
_entity.pdbx_description
1 polymer ?
#
loop_
_entity_poly.entity_id
_entity_poly.type
_entity_poly.pdbx_seq_one_letter_code
_entity_poly.pdbx_strand_id
1 'polypeptide(L)'
;MSSNKFTNAFVSVETAWICAAQVDVQREEEERELVSASLRKQSIKAKYELPNAATRLDQELHEQQLQWKKKADTRRLRQLSTDERELAAKSAEANSSNNRKKGSIYAMENMRLAMLMKDTKLRQRVKKKKARPRIVQDMLALEHRYAKAARELQQWWREHLHRQFWRIYFKKVKAAVLIQKFVRGHLTRRWVRIWHANRTIRVKRLQALFRGYYIRYKVLPTWKRWQYLNAAKIQSIIRMYLSKKSCRRYKREVAALHIQSLWRGYCSRKRSDIRWLNSKATNLQRLVRGTLARKQTHRKAARLEKGAVQIQRMFRGMKTRMEINTHLRERENGNRQESMAMLEAEEEWHRVQRDKLQARLNRKQLQQRVAQLEYDYYAKHEKIHDMESIFLDMQTQRLRVSPRAIEHGWVEEMEAKMKLQRALITKLKLETVFGLGLEFKRQEKEVLEFQQRINAMEEKRRRFEIWRNEEFLDYWERECRFRYQAKLIQNRQQVAETRRRWQIQFYRTNGKRDSRWQGTYWSQDVLEAAKEKEVFCIGSTDILALVHDKWLSRFQKIELSGQVLDDEEKECDTREHISDLTDQVALTAATTQIEQTKALLGPVFRDVERSFDQIQIQQRRYDMRLAAKSQEKKVLGAARKLTAVEEVETTGHHHQRATSERNRQQRKRQLTLAAKVPWHLLDQLEAERRDLANEKAMFKLWGKAYSGDGD
;
A
#
# COMPACT_ATOMS: atom_id res chain seq x y z
N MET A 1 -69.95 -26.96 -11.03
CA MET A 1 -69.06 -25.77 -11.14
C MET A 1 -69.45 -24.92 -12.35
N SER A 2 -70.34 -23.94 -12.20
CA SER A 2 -70.54 -22.82 -13.18
C SER A 2 -71.52 -21.74 -12.66
N SER A 3 -71.47 -21.33 -11.39
CA SER A 3 -72.34 -20.23 -10.89
C SER A 3 -71.63 -19.10 -10.15
N ASN A 4 -70.28 -19.07 -10.12
CA ASN A 4 -69.51 -18.07 -9.36
C ASN A 4 -68.92 -16.91 -10.21
N LYS A 5 -69.28 -16.80 -11.49
CA LYS A 5 -68.78 -15.70 -12.35
C LYS A 5 -69.71 -14.49 -12.42
N PHE A 6 -71.02 -14.67 -12.19
CA PHE A 6 -71.99 -13.57 -12.26
C PHE A 6 -72.05 -12.73 -10.98
N THR A 7 -71.86 -13.35 -9.81
CA THR A 7 -71.84 -12.65 -8.52
C THR A 7 -70.63 -11.74 -8.36
N ASN A 8 -69.45 -12.15 -8.83
CA ASN A 8 -68.25 -11.29 -8.81
C ASN A 8 -68.33 -10.11 -9.78
N ALA A 9 -69.11 -10.20 -10.86
CA ALA A 9 -69.31 -9.10 -11.79
C ALA A 9 -70.23 -8.01 -11.21
N PHE A 10 -71.25 -8.39 -10.42
CA PHE A 10 -72.13 -7.42 -9.76
C PHE A 10 -71.44 -6.65 -8.63
N VAL A 11 -70.64 -7.34 -7.81
CA VAL A 11 -69.86 -6.70 -6.74
C VAL A 11 -68.81 -5.73 -7.31
N SER A 12 -68.26 -6.03 -8.49
CA SER A 12 -67.35 -5.13 -9.24
C SER A 12 -68.02 -3.84 -9.71
N VAL A 13 -69.29 -3.90 -10.13
CA VAL A 13 -70.03 -2.72 -10.60
C VAL A 13 -70.51 -1.85 -9.43
N GLU A 14 -70.98 -2.44 -8.33
CA GLU A 14 -71.36 -1.69 -7.14
C GLU A 14 -70.16 -1.01 -6.47
N THR A 15 -69.01 -1.69 -6.40
CA THR A 15 -67.77 -1.08 -5.88
C THR A 15 -67.24 0.03 -6.79
N ALA A 16 -67.36 -0.12 -8.12
CA ALA A 16 -67.01 0.94 -9.06
C ALA A 16 -67.93 2.17 -8.92
N TRP A 17 -69.22 1.97 -8.66
CA TRP A 17 -70.18 3.05 -8.43
C TRP A 17 -69.94 3.79 -7.10
N ILE A 18 -69.62 3.05 -6.03
CA ILE A 18 -69.28 3.66 -4.74
C ILE A 18 -67.98 4.47 -4.86
N CYS A 19 -66.97 3.95 -5.56
CA CYS A 19 -65.73 4.69 -5.82
C CYS A 19 -65.96 5.94 -6.68
N ALA A 20 -66.84 5.88 -7.69
CA ALA A 20 -67.19 7.05 -8.50
C ALA A 20 -67.94 8.11 -7.68
N ALA A 21 -68.90 7.71 -6.85
CA ALA A 21 -69.61 8.61 -5.95
C ALA A 21 -68.67 9.26 -4.92
N GLN A 22 -67.67 8.53 -4.42
CA GLN A 22 -66.69 9.05 -3.47
C GLN A 22 -65.75 10.08 -4.12
N VAL A 23 -65.40 9.90 -5.40
CA VAL A 23 -64.63 10.88 -6.19
C VAL A 23 -65.44 12.13 -6.50
N ASP A 24 -66.75 12.00 -6.78
CA ASP A 24 -67.62 13.15 -7.00
C ASP A 24 -67.85 13.95 -5.70
N VAL A 25 -67.99 13.27 -4.56
CA VAL A 25 -68.06 13.94 -3.24
C VAL A 25 -66.76 14.68 -2.92
N GLN A 26 -65.60 14.07 -3.18
CA GLN A 26 -64.30 14.75 -3.00
C GLN A 26 -64.16 15.96 -3.94
N ARG A 27 -64.64 15.86 -5.18
CA ARG A 27 -64.63 16.99 -6.11
C ARG A 27 -65.57 18.11 -5.66
N GLU A 28 -66.76 17.79 -5.14
CA GLU A 28 -67.66 18.79 -4.56
C GLU A 28 -67.06 19.46 -3.31
N GLU A 29 -66.35 18.71 -2.46
CA GLU A 29 -65.65 19.27 -1.29
C GLU A 29 -64.50 20.20 -1.72
N GLU A 30 -63.70 19.80 -2.71
CA GLU A 30 -62.66 20.66 -3.29
C GLU A 30 -63.25 21.94 -3.92
N GLU A 31 -64.38 21.84 -4.63
CA GLU A 31 -65.07 23.00 -5.19
C GLU A 31 -65.63 23.92 -4.08
N ARG A 32 -66.19 23.36 -3.01
CA ARG A 32 -66.66 24.13 -1.84
C ARG A 32 -65.50 24.82 -1.11
N GLU A 33 -64.36 24.17 -0.99
CA GLU A 33 -63.15 24.77 -0.41
C GLU A 33 -62.59 25.87 -1.31
N LEU A 34 -62.56 25.69 -2.63
CA LEU A 34 -62.13 26.71 -3.58
C LEU A 34 -63.06 27.93 -3.59
N VAL A 35 -64.38 27.73 -3.51
CA VAL A 35 -65.35 28.82 -3.38
C VAL A 35 -65.19 29.53 -2.04
N SER A 36 -65.01 28.80 -0.94
CA SER A 36 -64.77 29.38 0.39
C SER A 36 -63.44 30.15 0.46
N ALA A 37 -62.38 29.64 -0.19
CA ALA A 37 -61.10 30.32 -0.30
C ALA A 37 -61.19 31.56 -1.20
N SER A 38 -61.99 31.52 -2.27
CA SER A 38 -62.28 32.67 -3.14
C SER A 38 -63.03 33.77 -2.39
N LEU A 39 -64.05 33.40 -1.59
CA LEU A 39 -64.80 34.33 -0.75
C LEU A 39 -63.94 34.94 0.36
N ARG A 40 -63.08 34.14 1.01
CA ARG A 40 -62.10 34.66 1.98
C ARG A 40 -61.14 35.65 1.33
N LYS A 41 -60.61 35.32 0.14
CA LYS A 41 -59.76 36.23 -0.65
C LYS A 41 -60.49 37.51 -1.06
N GLN A 42 -61.75 37.45 -1.50
CA GLN A 42 -62.55 38.63 -1.84
C GLN A 42 -62.87 39.51 -0.61
N SER A 43 -63.16 38.90 0.55
CA SER A 43 -63.43 39.65 1.79
C SER A 43 -62.20 40.38 2.33
N ILE A 44 -61.01 39.79 2.20
CA ILE A 44 -59.73 40.41 2.59
C ILE A 44 -59.34 41.48 1.56
N LYS A 45 -59.61 41.24 0.26
CA LYS A 45 -59.37 42.20 -0.82
C LYS A 45 -60.21 43.48 -0.67
N ALA A 46 -61.47 43.36 -0.28
CA ALA A 46 -62.36 44.50 -0.06
C ALA A 46 -62.02 45.34 1.18
N LYS A 47 -61.31 44.79 2.17
CA LYS A 47 -60.93 45.51 3.40
C LYS A 47 -59.57 46.19 3.34
N TYR A 48 -58.66 45.77 2.45
CA TYR A 48 -57.26 46.24 2.44
C TYR A 48 -56.75 46.75 1.08
N GLU A 49 -57.54 46.69 0.00
CA GLU A 49 -57.18 47.35 -1.26
C GLU A 49 -57.77 48.76 -1.31
N LEU A 50 -56.88 49.77 -1.27
CA LEU A 50 -57.19 51.13 -1.69
C LEU A 50 -57.85 51.10 -3.09
N PRO A 51 -58.90 51.90 -3.34
CA PRO A 51 -59.66 51.86 -4.59
C PRO A 51 -58.73 52.01 -5.79
N ASN A 52 -58.66 50.94 -6.59
CA ASN A 52 -57.82 50.82 -7.76
C ASN A 52 -58.12 51.98 -8.73
N ALA A 53 -57.07 52.60 -9.30
CA ALA A 53 -57.17 53.82 -10.12
C ALA A 53 -58.21 53.74 -11.26
N ALA A 54 -58.51 52.52 -11.75
CA ALA A 54 -59.56 52.26 -12.72
C ALA A 54 -60.98 52.60 -12.22
N THR A 55 -61.29 52.37 -10.93
CA THR A 55 -62.61 52.67 -10.35
C THR A 55 -62.84 54.15 -10.11
N ARG A 56 -61.78 54.93 -9.86
CA ARG A 56 -61.84 56.41 -9.87
C ARG A 56 -62.10 56.94 -11.26
N LEU A 57 -61.47 56.37 -12.28
CA LEU A 57 -61.64 56.78 -13.67
C LEU A 57 -63.07 56.52 -14.18
N ASP A 58 -63.69 55.40 -13.80
CA ASP A 58 -65.09 55.12 -14.15
C ASP A 58 -66.09 56.05 -13.43
N GLN A 59 -65.80 56.42 -12.18
CA GLN A 59 -66.59 57.42 -11.44
C GLN A 59 -66.44 58.83 -12.04
N GLU A 60 -65.22 59.25 -12.37
CA GLU A 60 -64.96 60.51 -13.07
C GLU A 60 -65.61 60.54 -14.46
N LEU A 61 -65.62 59.42 -15.19
CA LEU A 61 -66.26 59.33 -16.51
C LEU A 61 -67.78 59.41 -16.39
N HIS A 62 -68.38 58.85 -15.33
CA HIS A 62 -69.81 58.97 -15.07
C HIS A 62 -70.21 60.40 -14.67
N GLU A 63 -69.42 61.06 -13.83
CA GLU A 63 -69.60 62.47 -13.47
C GLU A 63 -69.43 63.39 -14.69
N GLN A 64 -68.46 63.11 -15.55
CA GLN A 64 -68.29 63.82 -16.81
C GLN A 64 -69.52 63.62 -17.72
N GLN A 65 -70.07 62.42 -17.87
CA GLN A 65 -71.30 62.22 -18.65
C GLN A 65 -72.50 63.01 -18.11
N LEU A 66 -72.63 63.11 -16.78
CA LEU A 66 -73.65 63.95 -16.13
C LEU A 66 -73.42 65.45 -16.38
N GLN A 67 -72.17 65.92 -16.32
CA GLN A 67 -71.84 67.29 -16.66
C GLN A 67 -72.07 67.60 -18.15
N TRP A 68 -71.81 66.64 -19.05
CA TRP A 68 -72.06 66.79 -20.48
C TRP A 68 -73.55 66.86 -20.80
N LYS A 69 -74.39 66.07 -20.12
CA LYS A 69 -75.85 66.20 -20.19
C LYS A 69 -76.32 67.59 -19.73
N LYS A 70 -75.86 68.07 -18.57
CA LYS A 70 -76.17 69.43 -18.09
C LYS A 70 -75.69 70.52 -19.05
N LYS A 71 -74.51 70.35 -19.67
CA LYS A 71 -73.97 71.27 -20.69
C LYS A 71 -74.73 71.20 -22.02
N ALA A 72 -75.26 70.04 -22.40
CA ALA A 72 -76.08 69.87 -23.61
C ALA A 72 -77.46 70.52 -23.44
N ASP A 73 -78.10 70.35 -22.28
CA ASP A 73 -79.39 70.96 -21.98
C ASP A 73 -79.28 72.49 -21.84
N THR A 74 -78.20 73.00 -21.23
CA THR A 74 -77.93 74.44 -21.20
C THR A 74 -77.57 75.01 -22.58
N ARG A 75 -76.94 74.24 -23.49
CA ARG A 75 -76.73 74.65 -24.88
C ARG A 75 -78.03 74.65 -25.69
N ARG A 76 -78.94 73.69 -25.46
CA ARG A 76 -80.30 73.69 -26.05
C ARG A 76 -81.09 74.93 -25.61
N LEU A 77 -81.02 75.30 -24.34
CA LEU A 77 -81.64 76.53 -23.82
C LEU A 77 -81.02 77.82 -24.39
N ARG A 78 -79.73 77.80 -24.74
CA ARG A 78 -79.02 78.94 -25.35
C ARG A 78 -79.25 79.10 -26.85
N GLN A 79 -79.66 78.04 -27.57
CA GLN A 79 -79.91 78.07 -29.02
C GLN A 79 -81.36 78.40 -29.42
N LEU A 80 -82.27 78.51 -28.44
CA LEU A 80 -83.65 78.96 -28.67
C LEU A 80 -83.74 80.49 -28.68
N SER A 81 -84.54 81.04 -29.61
CA SER A 81 -84.73 82.48 -29.81
C SER A 81 -85.43 83.12 -28.60
N THR A 82 -85.28 84.43 -28.40
CA THR A 82 -85.87 85.17 -27.28
C THR A 82 -87.40 85.04 -27.20
N ASP A 83 -88.06 84.87 -28.35
CA ASP A 83 -89.53 84.67 -28.42
C ASP A 83 -89.94 83.23 -28.06
N GLU A 84 -89.06 82.24 -28.26
CA GLU A 84 -89.28 80.85 -27.85
C GLU A 84 -88.97 80.61 -26.36
N ARG A 85 -88.15 81.46 -25.72
CA ARG A 85 -87.88 81.39 -24.27
C ARG A 85 -89.07 81.85 -23.43
N GLU A 86 -89.85 82.82 -23.89
CA GLU A 86 -91.10 83.20 -23.22
C GLU A 86 -92.22 82.19 -23.46
N LEU A 87 -92.29 81.56 -24.64
CA LEU A 87 -93.25 80.50 -24.94
C LEU A 87 -92.93 79.18 -24.23
N ALA A 88 -91.65 78.86 -24.00
CA ALA A 88 -91.22 77.70 -23.21
C ALA A 88 -91.43 77.90 -21.69
N ALA A 89 -91.24 79.12 -21.17
CA ALA A 89 -91.56 79.46 -19.79
C ALA A 89 -93.09 79.48 -19.54
N LYS A 90 -93.87 80.05 -20.47
CA LYS A 90 -95.34 80.07 -20.41
C LYS A 90 -95.98 78.69 -20.65
N SER A 91 -95.35 77.78 -21.40
CA SER A 91 -95.81 76.39 -21.58
C SER A 91 -95.39 75.43 -20.46
N ALA A 92 -94.29 75.71 -19.75
CA ALA A 92 -93.91 75.00 -18.53
C ALA A 92 -94.79 75.37 -17.32
N GLU A 93 -95.33 76.60 -17.26
CA GLU A 93 -96.34 77.00 -16.26
C GLU A 93 -97.78 76.58 -16.65
N ALA A 94 -98.12 76.50 -17.95
CA ALA A 94 -99.45 76.06 -18.42
C ALA A 94 -99.67 74.53 -18.38
N ASN A 95 -98.60 73.72 -18.36
CA ASN A 95 -98.71 72.25 -18.27
C ASN A 95 -98.74 71.71 -16.84
N SER A 96 -98.71 72.59 -15.83
CA SER A 96 -98.91 72.23 -14.42
C SER A 96 -100.34 72.50 -13.89
N SER A 97 -101.29 72.99 -14.72
CA SER A 97 -102.66 73.36 -14.28
C SER A 97 -103.83 72.88 -15.15
N ASN A 98 -103.61 72.12 -16.24
CA ASN A 98 -104.68 71.66 -17.15
C ASN A 98 -105.21 70.25 -16.88
N ASN A 99 -105.53 69.97 -15.61
CA ASN A 99 -106.43 68.88 -15.21
C ASN A 99 -107.59 69.46 -14.38
N ARG A 100 -108.51 70.19 -15.03
CA ARG A 100 -109.94 70.39 -14.65
C ARG A 100 -110.57 71.56 -15.43
N LYS A 101 -111.66 71.27 -16.17
CA LYS A 101 -112.87 72.10 -16.48
C LYS A 101 -113.51 71.50 -17.74
N LYS A 102 -114.44 70.53 -17.63
CA LYS A 102 -115.90 70.75 -17.50
C LYS A 102 -116.36 72.05 -18.18
N GLY A 103 -116.96 71.91 -19.36
CA GLY A 103 -117.65 72.99 -20.06
C GLY A 103 -118.82 73.54 -19.25
N SER A 104 -119.03 74.85 -19.34
CA SER A 104 -120.13 75.57 -18.69
C SER A 104 -121.49 75.13 -19.23
N ILE A 105 -122.45 74.88 -18.33
CA ILE A 105 -123.82 74.44 -18.61
C ILE A 105 -124.55 75.40 -19.57
N TYR A 106 -124.24 76.71 -19.54
CA TYR A 106 -124.82 77.70 -20.45
C TYR A 106 -124.42 77.55 -21.92
N ALA A 107 -123.25 76.97 -22.21
CA ALA A 107 -122.79 76.78 -23.58
C ALA A 107 -123.52 75.62 -24.30
N MET A 108 -124.01 74.63 -23.55
CA MET A 108 -124.78 73.53 -24.13
C MET A 108 -126.26 73.89 -24.37
N GLU A 109 -126.87 74.74 -23.53
CA GLU A 109 -128.28 75.15 -23.71
C GLU A 109 -128.47 76.11 -24.90
N ASN A 110 -127.52 77.02 -25.14
CA ASN A 110 -127.58 77.94 -26.29
C ASN A 110 -127.47 77.23 -27.64
N MET A 111 -126.80 76.08 -27.72
CA MET A 111 -126.75 75.27 -28.95
C MET A 111 -128.06 74.53 -29.21
N ARG A 112 -128.83 74.21 -28.16
CA ARG A 112 -130.15 73.58 -28.25
C ARG A 112 -131.23 74.57 -28.71
N LEU A 113 -131.24 75.79 -28.19
CA LEU A 113 -132.18 76.85 -28.60
C LEU A 113 -132.00 77.27 -30.07
N ALA A 114 -130.76 77.28 -30.57
CA ALA A 114 -130.45 77.61 -31.96
C ALA A 114 -130.98 76.57 -32.98
N MET A 115 -131.17 75.31 -32.56
CA MET A 115 -131.74 74.27 -33.43
C MET A 115 -133.28 74.25 -33.45
N LEU A 116 -133.97 74.86 -32.48
CA LEU A 116 -135.43 74.91 -32.41
C LEU A 116 -136.07 76.05 -33.23
N MET A 117 -135.29 77.06 -33.64
CA MET A 117 -135.80 78.30 -34.26
C MET A 117 -135.76 78.33 -35.80
N LYS A 118 -135.56 77.20 -36.49
CA LYS A 118 -135.41 77.17 -37.97
C LYS A 118 -136.31 76.15 -38.67
N ASP A 119 -137.64 76.30 -38.53
CA ASP A 119 -138.62 75.68 -39.43
C ASP A 119 -139.88 76.56 -39.58
N THR A 120 -140.17 77.09 -40.78
CA THR A 120 -141.47 77.72 -41.10
C THR A 120 -141.85 77.63 -42.58
N LYS A 121 -143.02 77.04 -42.86
CA LYS A 121 -143.85 77.17 -44.08
C LYS A 121 -144.99 78.18 -43.81
N LEU A 122 -145.38 78.99 -44.81
CA LEU A 122 -146.76 79.48 -45.18
C LEU A 122 -146.83 80.97 -45.61
N ARG A 123 -147.43 81.25 -46.80
CA ARG A 123 -148.67 82.06 -46.99
C ARG A 123 -149.03 82.35 -48.48
N GLN A 124 -150.33 82.32 -48.78
CA GLN A 124 -151.05 82.79 -50.00
C GLN A 124 -152.22 83.72 -49.58
N ARG A 125 -152.72 84.62 -50.46
CA ARG A 125 -154.18 84.86 -50.76
C ARG A 125 -154.48 86.06 -51.73
N VAL A 126 -155.68 86.03 -52.34
CA VAL A 126 -156.27 86.82 -53.48
C VAL A 126 -157.50 87.68 -53.07
N LYS A 127 -157.93 88.71 -53.84
CA LYS A 127 -159.30 89.36 -53.81
C LYS A 127 -159.80 89.92 -55.20
N LYS A 128 -161.10 90.32 -55.35
CA LYS A 128 -161.97 90.37 -56.58
C LYS A 128 -162.91 91.64 -56.75
N LYS A 129 -163.41 91.91 -58.01
CA LYS A 129 -164.68 92.59 -58.56
C LYS A 129 -164.76 94.15 -58.77
N LYS A 130 -165.54 94.82 -59.70
CA LYS A 130 -166.95 94.75 -60.28
C LYS A 130 -167.16 95.45 -61.71
N ALA A 131 -168.40 95.49 -62.30
CA ALA A 131 -168.80 95.76 -63.73
C ALA A 131 -169.76 96.97 -64.06
N ARG A 132 -169.96 97.34 -65.37
CA ARG A 132 -170.89 98.39 -65.99
C ARG A 132 -171.29 98.08 -67.50
N PRO A 133 -172.29 98.77 -68.15
CA PRO A 133 -173.17 98.25 -69.24
C PRO A 133 -172.84 98.56 -70.75
N ARG A 134 -173.73 98.19 -71.70
CA ARG A 134 -173.51 97.32 -72.91
C ARG A 134 -173.91 97.84 -74.33
N ILE A 135 -173.70 99.09 -74.75
CA ILE A 135 -173.96 99.50 -76.18
C ILE A 135 -172.70 100.00 -76.91
N VAL A 136 -171.64 100.38 -76.19
CA VAL A 136 -170.34 100.76 -76.76
C VAL A 136 -169.55 99.54 -77.30
N GLN A 137 -170.07 98.33 -77.13
CA GLN A 137 -169.34 97.07 -77.40
C GLN A 137 -169.14 96.75 -78.89
N ASP A 138 -170.03 97.16 -79.79
CA ASP A 138 -169.96 96.66 -81.17
C ASP A 138 -168.97 97.45 -82.05
N MET A 139 -168.73 98.72 -81.77
CA MET A 139 -167.67 99.51 -82.45
C MET A 139 -166.26 99.08 -82.03
N LEU A 140 -166.07 98.79 -80.73
CA LEU A 140 -164.77 98.33 -80.21
C LEU A 140 -164.39 96.92 -80.68
N ALA A 141 -165.37 96.11 -81.09
CA ALA A 141 -165.14 94.73 -81.54
C ALA A 141 -164.36 94.64 -82.87
N LEU A 142 -164.49 95.64 -83.75
CA LEU A 142 -163.83 95.65 -85.06
C LEU A 142 -162.35 96.03 -84.96
N GLU A 143 -162.00 97.08 -84.22
CA GLU A 143 -160.60 97.43 -83.93
C GLU A 143 -159.86 96.30 -83.21
N HIS A 144 -160.56 95.57 -82.34
CA HIS A 144 -159.96 94.45 -81.61
C HIS A 144 -159.50 93.31 -82.53
N ARG A 145 -160.15 93.10 -83.68
CA ARG A 145 -159.79 92.01 -84.60
C ARG A 145 -158.50 92.32 -85.35
N TYR A 146 -158.34 93.53 -85.87
CA TYR A 146 -157.08 93.93 -86.54
C TYR A 146 -155.89 93.96 -85.56
N ALA A 147 -156.10 94.47 -84.35
CA ALA A 147 -155.06 94.48 -83.31
C ALA A 147 -154.70 93.06 -82.78
N LYS A 148 -155.60 92.08 -82.93
CA LYS A 148 -155.34 90.69 -82.53
C LYS A 148 -154.50 89.94 -83.57
N ALA A 149 -154.82 90.09 -84.85
CA ALA A 149 -154.06 89.46 -85.93
C ALA A 149 -152.59 89.91 -85.95
N ALA A 150 -152.32 91.21 -85.76
CA ALA A 150 -150.95 91.72 -85.68
C ALA A 150 -150.17 91.16 -84.47
N ARG A 151 -150.84 90.98 -83.32
CA ARG A 151 -150.23 90.39 -82.12
C ARG A 151 -149.87 88.93 -82.30
N GLU A 152 -150.73 88.15 -82.96
CA GLU A 152 -150.47 86.73 -83.21
C GLU A 152 -149.24 86.55 -84.13
N LEU A 153 -149.10 87.36 -85.18
CA LEU A 153 -147.93 87.33 -86.06
C LEU A 153 -146.64 87.73 -85.32
N GLN A 154 -146.69 88.80 -84.52
CA GLN A 154 -145.55 89.24 -83.72
C GLN A 154 -145.14 88.21 -82.65
N GLN A 155 -146.11 87.53 -82.04
CA GLN A 155 -145.86 86.49 -81.06
C GLN A 155 -145.17 85.29 -81.71
N TRP A 156 -145.65 84.84 -82.87
CA TRP A 156 -145.04 83.73 -83.59
C TRP A 156 -143.59 84.02 -83.99
N TRP A 157 -143.31 85.23 -84.50
CA TRP A 157 -141.95 85.61 -84.88
C TRP A 157 -140.99 85.68 -83.68
N ARG A 158 -141.45 86.22 -82.54
CA ARG A 158 -140.67 86.24 -81.29
C ARG A 158 -140.36 84.83 -80.78
N GLU A 159 -141.32 83.92 -80.85
CA GLU A 159 -141.09 82.52 -80.47
C GLU A 159 -140.06 81.83 -81.38
N HIS A 160 -140.10 82.09 -82.68
CA HIS A 160 -139.14 81.51 -83.62
C HIS A 160 -137.69 81.93 -83.30
N LEU A 161 -137.46 83.24 -83.11
CA LEU A 161 -136.15 83.77 -82.74
C LEU A 161 -135.67 83.22 -81.39
N HIS A 162 -136.58 83.08 -80.42
CA HIS A 162 -136.22 82.55 -79.11
C HIS A 162 -135.77 81.08 -79.19
N ARG A 163 -136.45 80.25 -79.99
CA ARG A 163 -136.07 78.84 -80.22
C ARG A 163 -134.74 78.72 -80.95
N GLN A 164 -134.46 79.60 -81.92
CA GLN A 164 -133.21 79.60 -82.68
C GLN A 164 -132.01 79.97 -81.79
N PHE A 165 -132.15 81.00 -80.95
CA PHE A 165 -131.13 81.42 -79.98
C PHE A 165 -130.73 80.26 -79.04
N TRP A 166 -131.72 79.61 -78.41
CA TRP A 166 -131.45 78.53 -77.46
C TRP A 166 -130.77 77.32 -78.13
N ARG A 167 -131.17 76.93 -79.34
CA ARG A 167 -130.49 75.84 -80.07
C ARG A 167 -129.01 76.11 -80.29
N ILE A 168 -128.65 77.34 -80.66
CA ILE A 168 -127.25 77.73 -80.90
C ILE A 168 -126.49 77.80 -79.57
N TYR A 169 -127.10 78.39 -78.54
CA TYR A 169 -126.47 78.53 -77.22
C TYR A 169 -126.16 77.16 -76.57
N PHE A 170 -127.13 76.24 -76.53
CA PHE A 170 -126.92 74.90 -75.94
C PHE A 170 -125.84 74.09 -76.66
N LYS A 171 -125.74 74.19 -78.00
CA LYS A 171 -124.65 73.54 -78.75
C LYS A 171 -123.27 74.06 -78.31
N LYS A 172 -123.11 75.38 -78.15
CA LYS A 172 -121.84 75.98 -77.71
C LYS A 172 -121.47 75.58 -76.28
N VAL A 173 -122.44 75.61 -75.35
CA VAL A 173 -122.20 75.22 -73.95
C VAL A 173 -121.83 73.74 -73.82
N LYS A 174 -122.52 72.84 -74.54
CA LYS A 174 -122.21 71.40 -74.52
C LYS A 174 -120.79 71.09 -75.01
N ALA A 175 -120.33 71.79 -76.05
CA ALA A 175 -118.97 71.66 -76.54
C ALA A 175 -117.93 72.11 -75.49
N ALA A 176 -118.15 73.25 -74.83
CA ALA A 176 -117.26 73.75 -73.78
C ALA A 176 -117.14 72.78 -72.59
N VAL A 177 -118.26 72.20 -72.13
CA VAL A 177 -118.27 71.23 -71.03
C VAL A 177 -117.51 69.94 -71.40
N LEU A 178 -117.63 69.47 -72.64
CA LEU A 178 -116.88 68.29 -73.11
C LEU A 178 -115.37 68.53 -73.13
N ILE A 179 -114.93 69.69 -73.60
CA ILE A 179 -113.51 70.09 -73.60
C ILE A 179 -112.99 70.15 -72.15
N GLN A 180 -113.73 70.81 -71.25
CA GLN A 180 -113.37 70.91 -69.84
C GLN A 180 -113.25 69.54 -69.15
N LYS A 181 -114.15 68.59 -69.48
CA LYS A 181 -114.10 67.21 -68.96
C LYS A 181 -112.83 66.48 -69.39
N PHE A 182 -112.44 66.61 -70.67
CA PHE A 182 -111.22 66.00 -71.20
C PHE A 182 -109.96 66.58 -70.55
N VAL A 183 -109.86 67.91 -70.44
CA VAL A 183 -108.69 68.58 -69.85
C VAL A 183 -108.51 68.17 -68.39
N ARG A 184 -109.58 68.18 -67.59
CA ARG A 184 -109.54 67.75 -66.18
C ARG A 184 -109.07 66.30 -66.05
N GLY A 185 -109.55 65.40 -66.92
CA GLY A 185 -109.14 64.00 -66.94
C GLY A 185 -107.71 63.76 -67.43
N HIS A 186 -107.15 64.64 -68.27
CA HIS A 186 -105.75 64.55 -68.71
C HIS A 186 -104.80 65.02 -67.60
N LEU A 187 -105.10 66.15 -66.95
CA LEU A 187 -104.28 66.73 -65.89
C LEU A 187 -104.14 65.79 -64.69
N THR A 188 -105.22 65.18 -64.21
CA THR A 188 -105.18 64.22 -63.09
C THR A 188 -104.33 62.99 -63.42
N ARG A 189 -104.48 62.42 -64.62
CA ARG A 189 -103.69 61.26 -65.06
C ARG A 189 -102.20 61.59 -65.23
N ARG A 190 -101.86 62.80 -65.66
CA ARG A 190 -100.45 63.25 -65.75
C ARG A 190 -99.84 63.41 -64.36
N TRP A 191 -100.58 64.02 -63.43
CA TRP A 191 -100.12 64.23 -62.07
C TRP A 191 -99.85 62.91 -61.32
N VAL A 192 -100.77 61.93 -61.42
CA VAL A 192 -100.59 60.61 -60.79
C VAL A 192 -99.38 59.86 -61.35
N ARG A 193 -99.12 59.95 -62.67
CA ARG A 193 -97.92 59.35 -63.28
C ARG A 193 -96.63 59.95 -62.72
N ILE A 194 -96.55 61.28 -62.63
CA ILE A 194 -95.38 61.97 -62.06
C ILE A 194 -95.20 61.58 -60.59
N TRP A 195 -96.28 61.54 -59.82
CA TRP A 195 -96.24 61.14 -58.42
C TRP A 195 -95.74 59.70 -58.23
N HIS A 196 -96.25 58.74 -59.01
CA HIS A 196 -95.84 57.33 -58.93
C HIS A 196 -94.37 57.12 -59.32
N ALA A 197 -93.90 57.81 -60.37
CA ALA A 197 -92.49 57.78 -60.78
C ALA A 197 -91.59 58.32 -59.65
N ASN A 198 -91.94 59.45 -59.05
CA ASN A 198 -91.20 60.05 -57.95
C ASN A 198 -91.17 59.15 -56.70
N ARG A 199 -92.30 58.51 -56.34
CA ARG A 199 -92.36 57.53 -55.24
C ARG A 199 -91.39 56.38 -55.49
N THR A 200 -91.42 55.81 -56.69
CA THR A 200 -90.58 54.65 -57.04
C THR A 200 -89.09 55.00 -56.99
N ILE A 201 -88.69 56.16 -57.51
CA ILE A 201 -87.30 56.64 -57.46
C ILE A 201 -86.84 56.83 -56.01
N ARG A 202 -87.67 57.43 -55.16
CA ARG A 202 -87.34 57.64 -53.73
C ARG A 202 -87.15 56.32 -53.00
N VAL A 203 -88.06 55.35 -53.20
CA VAL A 203 -87.95 54.02 -52.57
C VAL A 203 -86.68 53.30 -53.02
N LYS A 204 -86.36 53.30 -54.33
CA LYS A 204 -85.13 52.69 -54.85
C LYS A 204 -83.87 53.31 -54.27
N ARG A 205 -83.81 54.65 -54.19
CA ARG A 205 -82.69 55.37 -53.57
C ARG A 205 -82.55 55.03 -52.08
N LEU A 206 -83.65 54.99 -51.34
CA LEU A 206 -83.65 54.66 -49.92
C LEU A 206 -83.18 53.22 -49.68
N GLN A 207 -83.65 52.26 -50.48
CA GLN A 207 -83.21 50.86 -50.39
C GLN A 207 -81.72 50.71 -50.72
N ALA A 208 -81.21 51.41 -51.72
CA ALA A 208 -79.78 51.39 -52.06
C ALA A 208 -78.93 51.99 -50.94
N LEU A 209 -79.34 53.13 -50.36
CA LEU A 209 -78.68 53.74 -49.22
C LEU A 209 -78.67 52.82 -48.00
N PHE A 210 -79.79 52.18 -47.69
CA PHE A 210 -79.90 51.26 -46.57
C PHE A 210 -79.00 50.03 -46.75
N ARG A 211 -79.00 49.40 -47.94
CA ARG A 211 -78.11 48.26 -48.25
C ARG A 211 -76.63 48.65 -48.13
N GLY A 212 -76.26 49.82 -48.67
CA GLY A 212 -74.90 50.34 -48.55
C GLY A 212 -74.51 50.67 -47.11
N TYR A 213 -75.40 51.25 -46.32
CA TYR A 213 -75.20 51.51 -44.90
C TYR A 213 -75.02 50.20 -44.11
N TYR A 214 -75.90 49.22 -44.32
CA TYR A 214 -75.87 47.94 -43.62
C TYR A 214 -74.55 47.19 -43.84
N ILE A 215 -74.07 47.12 -45.08
CA ILE A 215 -72.79 46.48 -45.41
C ILE A 215 -71.62 47.25 -44.76
N ARG A 216 -71.59 48.57 -44.87
CA ARG A 216 -70.48 49.40 -44.37
C ARG A 216 -70.39 49.48 -42.85
N TYR A 217 -71.53 49.52 -42.15
CA TYR A 217 -71.55 49.78 -40.72
C TYR A 217 -71.83 48.55 -39.85
N LYS A 218 -72.45 47.49 -40.39
CA LYS A 218 -72.69 46.25 -39.64
C LYS A 218 -71.76 45.13 -40.07
N VAL A 219 -71.64 44.87 -41.36
CA VAL A 219 -70.90 43.68 -41.87
C VAL A 219 -69.38 43.92 -41.88
N LEU A 220 -68.91 45.02 -42.47
CA LEU A 220 -67.47 45.28 -42.55
C LEU A 220 -66.78 45.44 -41.17
N PRO A 221 -67.36 46.14 -40.17
CA PRO A 221 -66.74 46.24 -38.86
C PRO A 221 -66.74 44.94 -38.07
N THR A 222 -67.80 44.12 -38.19
CA THR A 222 -67.84 42.79 -37.56
C THR A 222 -66.82 41.84 -38.19
N TRP A 223 -66.66 41.87 -39.51
CA TRP A 223 -65.65 41.09 -40.20
C TRP A 223 -64.21 41.52 -39.83
N LYS A 224 -63.93 42.83 -39.80
CA LYS A 224 -62.63 43.36 -39.33
C LYS A 224 -62.36 43.00 -37.87
N ARG A 225 -63.38 43.06 -37.00
CA ARG A 225 -63.26 42.64 -35.60
C ARG A 225 -62.95 41.15 -35.48
N TRP A 226 -63.57 40.32 -36.31
CA TRP A 226 -63.29 38.88 -36.36
C TRP A 226 -61.86 38.59 -36.86
N GLN A 227 -61.39 39.28 -37.90
CA GLN A 227 -60.00 39.19 -38.35
C GLN A 227 -59.01 39.61 -37.25
N TYR A 228 -59.27 40.72 -36.57
CA TYR A 228 -58.42 41.20 -35.49
C TYR A 228 -58.38 40.21 -34.32
N LEU A 229 -59.52 39.65 -33.91
CA LEU A 229 -59.58 38.65 -32.85
C LEU A 229 -58.79 37.38 -33.21
N ASN A 230 -58.91 36.89 -34.45
CA ASN A 230 -58.14 35.74 -34.91
C ASN A 230 -56.65 36.05 -35.01
N ALA A 231 -56.27 37.22 -35.53
CA ALA A 231 -54.88 37.66 -35.57
C ALA A 231 -54.29 37.78 -34.16
N ALA A 232 -55.01 38.39 -33.22
CA ALA A 232 -54.61 38.49 -31.82
C ALA A 232 -54.47 37.10 -31.17
N LYS A 233 -55.39 36.17 -31.46
CA LYS A 233 -55.32 34.79 -30.96
C LYS A 233 -54.10 34.05 -31.53
N ILE A 234 -53.87 34.13 -32.84
CA ILE A 234 -52.67 33.55 -33.48
C ILE A 234 -51.39 34.14 -32.89
N GLN A 235 -51.30 35.47 -32.77
CA GLN A 235 -50.16 36.16 -32.17
C GLN A 235 -49.95 35.74 -30.71
N SER A 236 -51.01 35.57 -29.92
CA SER A 236 -50.91 35.11 -28.53
C SER A 236 -50.35 33.69 -28.43
N ILE A 237 -50.77 32.78 -29.32
CA ILE A 237 -50.28 31.41 -29.39
C ILE A 237 -48.81 31.39 -29.78
N ILE A 238 -48.42 32.19 -30.79
CA ILE A 238 -47.02 32.30 -31.24
C ILE A 238 -46.14 32.87 -30.13
N ARG A 239 -46.55 33.97 -29.47
CA ARG A 239 -45.80 34.56 -28.35
C ARG A 239 -45.65 33.57 -27.21
N MET A 240 -46.73 32.87 -26.82
CA MET A 240 -46.68 31.82 -25.81
C MET A 240 -45.72 30.69 -26.21
N TYR A 241 -45.77 30.23 -27.45
CA TYR A 241 -44.87 29.18 -27.96
C TYR A 241 -43.41 29.62 -27.90
N LEU A 242 -43.10 30.84 -28.34
CA LEU A 242 -41.75 31.42 -28.27
C LEU A 242 -41.27 31.55 -26.82
N SER A 243 -42.09 32.06 -25.91
CA SER A 243 -41.77 32.13 -24.48
C SER A 243 -41.52 30.74 -23.88
N LYS A 244 -42.35 29.74 -24.23
CA LYS A 244 -42.14 28.34 -23.80
C LYS A 244 -40.84 27.75 -24.38
N LYS A 245 -40.51 28.04 -25.64
CA LYS A 245 -39.27 27.61 -26.28
C LYS A 245 -38.05 28.23 -25.58
N SER A 246 -38.08 29.53 -25.30
CA SER A 246 -37.03 30.23 -24.54
C SER A 246 -36.89 29.67 -23.12
N CYS A 247 -37.99 29.43 -22.41
CA CYS A 247 -37.95 28.82 -21.08
C CYS A 247 -37.37 27.39 -21.11
N ARG A 248 -37.73 26.57 -22.11
CA ARG A 248 -37.14 25.24 -22.30
C ARG A 248 -35.64 25.31 -22.56
N ARG A 249 -35.17 26.28 -23.36
CA ARG A 249 -33.74 26.52 -23.59
C ARG A 249 -33.03 26.90 -22.29
N TYR A 250 -33.58 27.85 -21.54
CA TYR A 250 -33.04 28.24 -20.23
C TYR A 250 -32.97 27.07 -19.26
N LYS A 251 -34.02 26.23 -19.18
CA LYS A 251 -34.00 25.00 -18.35
C LYS A 251 -32.90 24.02 -18.77
N ARG A 252 -32.62 23.89 -20.07
CA ARG A 252 -31.50 23.05 -20.55
C ARG A 252 -30.14 23.64 -20.19
N GLU A 253 -29.98 24.96 -20.30
CA GLU A 253 -28.76 25.66 -19.90
C GLU A 253 -28.53 25.52 -18.38
N VAL A 254 -29.57 25.71 -17.55
CA VAL A 254 -29.51 25.46 -16.10
C VAL A 254 -29.19 24.00 -15.79
N ALA A 255 -29.82 23.04 -16.48
CA ALA A 255 -29.51 21.62 -16.30
C ALA A 255 -28.05 21.30 -16.66
N ALA A 256 -27.53 21.87 -17.76
CA ALA A 256 -26.14 21.73 -18.14
C ALA A 256 -25.20 22.34 -17.10
N LEU A 257 -25.52 23.52 -16.55
CA LEU A 257 -24.77 24.13 -15.45
C LEU A 257 -24.80 23.27 -14.18
N HIS A 258 -25.94 22.67 -13.85
CA HIS A 258 -26.03 21.75 -12.71
C HIS A 258 -25.15 20.52 -12.93
N ILE A 259 -25.21 19.88 -14.10
CA ILE A 259 -24.33 18.75 -14.45
C ILE A 259 -22.86 19.15 -14.38
N GLN A 260 -22.50 20.32 -14.93
CA GLN A 260 -21.13 20.84 -14.87
C GLN A 260 -20.69 21.13 -13.43
N SER A 261 -21.56 21.66 -12.57
CA SER A 261 -21.27 21.92 -11.17
C SER A 261 -21.05 20.62 -10.38
N LEU A 262 -21.88 19.61 -10.62
CA LEU A 262 -21.74 18.28 -10.03
C LEU A 262 -20.45 17.62 -10.48
N TRP A 263 -20.12 17.71 -11.77
CA TRP A 263 -18.86 17.20 -12.32
C TRP A 263 -17.63 17.89 -11.72
N ARG A 264 -17.65 19.23 -11.61
CA ARG A 264 -16.58 19.98 -10.94
C ARG A 264 -16.42 19.55 -9.48
N GLY A 265 -17.53 19.35 -8.77
CA GLY A 265 -17.54 18.80 -7.41
C GLY A 265 -16.96 17.38 -7.32
N TYR A 266 -17.36 16.49 -8.23
CA TYR A 266 -16.80 15.13 -8.32
C TYR A 266 -15.29 15.14 -8.58
N CYS A 267 -14.83 15.93 -9.56
CA CYS A 267 -13.40 16.08 -9.86
C CYS A 267 -12.61 16.61 -8.65
N SER A 268 -13.17 17.55 -7.91
CA SER A 268 -12.55 18.09 -6.69
C SER A 268 -12.42 17.02 -5.59
N ARG A 269 -13.48 16.23 -5.36
CA ARG A 269 -13.46 15.11 -4.43
C ARG A 269 -12.44 14.05 -4.84
N LYS A 270 -12.46 13.61 -6.10
CA LYS A 270 -11.49 12.65 -6.65
C LYS A 270 -10.04 13.12 -6.44
N ARG A 271 -9.74 14.41 -6.69
CA ARG A 271 -8.41 14.98 -6.43
C ARG A 271 -8.05 14.97 -4.94
N SER A 272 -9.01 15.27 -4.07
CA SER A 272 -8.83 15.26 -2.62
C SER A 272 -8.59 13.86 -2.10
N ASP A 273 -9.34 12.86 -2.59
CA ASP A 273 -9.18 11.45 -2.24
C ASP A 273 -7.81 10.93 -2.67
N ILE A 274 -7.36 11.24 -3.90
CA ILE A 274 -6.01 10.89 -4.37
C ILE A 274 -4.93 11.53 -3.47
N ARG A 275 -5.07 12.81 -3.10
CA ARG A 275 -4.13 13.47 -2.18
C ARG A 275 -4.15 12.85 -0.80
N TRP A 276 -5.32 12.50 -0.28
CA TRP A 276 -5.47 11.83 1.01
C TRP A 276 -4.82 10.45 0.99
N LEU A 277 -5.08 9.64 -0.03
CA LEU A 277 -4.44 8.34 -0.23
C LEU A 277 -2.92 8.46 -0.34
N ASN A 278 -2.43 9.43 -1.12
CA ASN A 278 -0.99 9.71 -1.23
C ASN A 278 -0.39 10.09 0.13
N SER A 279 -1.06 10.95 0.91
CA SER A 279 -0.62 11.32 2.25
C SER A 279 -0.56 10.10 3.19
N LYS A 280 -1.56 9.21 3.15
CA LYS A 280 -1.56 7.96 3.91
C LYS A 280 -0.44 7.01 3.48
N ALA A 281 -0.23 6.86 2.17
CA ALA A 281 0.86 6.06 1.62
C ALA A 281 2.23 6.61 2.04
N THR A 282 2.44 7.93 1.97
CA THR A 282 3.69 8.57 2.43
C THR A 282 3.91 8.35 3.93
N ASN A 283 2.86 8.44 4.75
CA ASN A 283 2.95 8.16 6.19
C ASN A 283 3.33 6.71 6.47
N LEU A 284 2.72 5.75 5.75
CA LEU A 284 3.07 4.34 5.86
C LEU A 284 4.51 4.08 5.42
N GLN A 285 4.92 4.62 4.26
CA GLN A 285 6.30 4.53 3.77
C GLN A 285 7.30 5.12 4.75
N ARG A 286 6.98 6.26 5.38
CA ARG A 286 7.82 6.88 6.43
C ARG A 286 7.97 5.96 7.64
N LEU A 287 6.87 5.35 8.10
CA LEU A 287 6.89 4.40 9.22
C LEU A 287 7.74 3.17 8.87
N VAL A 288 7.54 2.57 7.70
CA VAL A 288 8.28 1.39 7.23
C VAL A 288 9.78 1.70 7.07
N ARG A 289 10.14 2.84 6.46
CA ARG A 289 11.55 3.27 6.37
C ARG A 289 12.16 3.47 7.76
N GLY A 290 11.40 4.08 8.67
CA GLY A 290 11.84 4.27 10.06
C GLY A 290 12.03 2.96 10.83
N THR A 291 11.14 1.98 10.68
CA THR A 291 11.27 0.67 11.32
C THR A 291 12.43 -0.14 10.74
N LEU A 292 12.63 -0.12 9.42
CA LEU A 292 13.77 -0.76 8.77
C LEU A 292 15.11 -0.16 9.23
N ALA A 293 15.19 1.18 9.27
CA ALA A 293 16.38 1.87 9.78
C ALA A 293 16.67 1.49 11.24
N ARG A 294 15.67 1.52 12.12
CA ARG A 294 15.83 1.08 13.52
C ARG A 294 16.24 -0.37 13.64
N LYS A 295 15.65 -1.28 12.85
CA LYS A 295 16.01 -2.71 12.82
C LYS A 295 17.47 -2.90 12.39
N GLN A 296 17.94 -2.15 11.39
CA GLN A 296 19.33 -2.20 10.95
C GLN A 296 20.28 -1.64 12.02
N THR A 297 19.95 -0.51 12.64
CA THR A 297 20.75 0.07 13.72
C THR A 297 20.81 -0.86 14.93
N HIS A 298 19.68 -1.46 15.33
CA HIS A 298 19.64 -2.45 16.40
C HIS A 298 20.49 -3.68 16.08
N ARG A 299 20.43 -4.19 14.84
CA ARG A 299 21.31 -5.29 14.38
C ARG A 299 22.79 -4.91 14.38
N LYS A 300 23.13 -3.65 14.08
CA LYS A 300 24.52 -3.16 14.16
C LYS A 300 24.95 -3.03 15.62
N ALA A 301 24.13 -2.41 16.46
CA ALA A 301 24.39 -2.26 17.89
C ALA A 301 24.57 -3.62 18.58
N ALA A 302 23.66 -4.57 18.36
CA ALA A 302 23.77 -5.92 18.92
C ALA A 302 25.03 -6.67 18.44
N ARG A 303 25.47 -6.45 17.19
CA ARG A 303 26.73 -7.02 16.69
C ARG A 303 27.95 -6.40 17.38
N LEU A 304 27.97 -5.07 17.49
CA LEU A 304 29.04 -4.35 18.17
C LEU A 304 29.09 -4.71 19.66
N GLU A 305 27.95 -4.85 20.31
CA GLU A 305 27.83 -5.26 21.70
C GLU A 305 28.34 -6.69 21.91
N LYS A 306 27.93 -7.66 21.07
CA LYS A 306 28.49 -9.02 21.09
C LYS A 306 30.01 -9.01 20.91
N GLY A 307 30.51 -8.23 19.95
CA GLY A 307 31.96 -8.07 19.74
C GLY A 307 32.66 -7.48 20.95
N ALA A 308 32.10 -6.41 21.55
CA ALA A 308 32.64 -5.77 22.74
C ALA A 308 32.66 -6.73 23.94
N VAL A 309 31.57 -7.48 24.18
CA VAL A 309 31.48 -8.49 25.24
C VAL A 309 32.53 -9.59 25.04
N GLN A 310 32.74 -10.05 23.80
CA GLN A 310 33.75 -11.06 23.51
C GLN A 310 35.17 -10.54 23.76
N ILE A 311 35.49 -9.31 23.34
CA ILE A 311 36.76 -8.65 23.64
C ILE A 311 36.94 -8.51 25.16
N GLN A 312 35.92 -8.05 25.89
CA GLN A 312 35.95 -7.92 27.34
C GLN A 312 36.16 -9.26 28.03
N ARG A 313 35.48 -10.33 27.59
CA ARG A 313 35.64 -11.69 28.10
C ARG A 313 37.07 -12.20 27.90
N MET A 314 37.62 -12.05 26.69
CA MET A 314 39.00 -12.42 26.39
C MET A 314 40.00 -11.63 27.23
N PHE A 315 39.78 -10.32 27.39
CA PHE A 315 40.66 -9.45 28.17
C PHE A 315 40.64 -9.81 29.66
N ARG A 316 39.45 -10.00 30.25
CA ARG A 316 39.31 -10.45 31.63
C ARG A 316 39.99 -11.80 31.83
N GLY A 317 39.76 -12.78 30.95
CA GLY A 317 40.42 -14.08 31.01
C GLY A 317 41.94 -14.01 30.81
N MET A 318 42.44 -13.14 29.94
CA MET A 318 43.88 -12.87 29.80
C MET A 318 44.46 -12.30 31.09
N LYS A 319 43.79 -11.31 31.70
CA LYS A 319 44.23 -10.67 32.95
C LYS A 319 44.30 -11.70 34.08
N THR A 320 43.26 -12.50 34.29
CA THR A 320 43.25 -13.55 35.31
C THR A 320 44.35 -14.60 35.07
N ARG A 321 44.61 -15.00 33.81
CA ARG A 321 45.73 -15.91 33.50
C ARG A 321 47.10 -15.29 33.80
N MET A 322 47.27 -13.99 33.59
CA MET A 322 48.51 -13.30 33.97
C MET A 322 48.69 -13.28 35.49
N GLU A 323 47.63 -13.03 36.26
CA GLU A 323 47.63 -13.07 37.73
C GLU A 323 47.91 -14.50 38.24
N ILE A 324 47.27 -15.52 37.68
CA ILE A 324 47.53 -16.92 38.03
C ILE A 324 48.99 -17.29 37.72
N ASN A 325 49.52 -16.91 36.56
CA ASN A 325 50.91 -17.19 36.20
C ASN A 325 51.91 -16.50 37.14
N THR A 326 51.58 -15.31 37.65
CA THR A 326 52.44 -14.61 38.62
C THR A 326 52.41 -15.32 39.98
N HIS A 327 51.24 -15.73 40.47
CA HIS A 327 51.14 -16.50 41.71
C HIS A 327 51.77 -17.90 41.62
N LEU A 328 51.57 -18.61 40.51
CA LEU A 328 52.24 -19.89 40.27
C LEU A 328 53.75 -19.73 40.29
N ARG A 329 54.28 -18.67 39.66
CA ARG A 329 55.71 -18.33 39.70
C ARG A 329 56.19 -18.06 41.12
N GLU A 330 55.49 -17.22 41.88
CA GLU A 330 55.85 -16.89 43.26
C GLU A 330 55.90 -18.15 44.13
N ARG A 331 54.91 -19.02 43.99
CA ARG A 331 54.86 -20.31 44.68
C ARG A 331 55.99 -21.25 44.27
N GLU A 332 56.21 -21.44 42.97
CA GLU A 332 57.28 -22.33 42.48
C GLU A 332 58.67 -21.82 42.85
N ASN A 333 58.91 -20.51 42.74
CA ASN A 333 60.17 -19.90 43.15
C ASN A 333 60.36 -19.99 44.67
N GLY A 334 59.31 -19.76 45.46
CA GLY A 334 59.33 -19.94 46.91
C GLY A 334 59.69 -21.37 47.29
N ASN A 335 59.00 -22.36 46.73
CA ASN A 335 59.29 -23.78 46.94
C ASN A 335 60.74 -24.15 46.59
N ARG A 336 61.28 -23.60 45.50
CA ARG A 336 62.67 -23.85 45.09
C ARG A 336 63.69 -23.17 45.99
N GLN A 337 63.41 -21.96 46.45
CA GLN A 337 64.24 -21.28 47.43
C GLN A 337 64.26 -22.06 48.75
N GLU A 338 63.13 -22.59 49.19
CA GLU A 338 63.04 -23.50 50.33
C GLU A 338 63.83 -24.79 50.11
N SER A 339 63.73 -25.42 48.93
CA SER A 339 64.55 -26.59 48.58
C SER A 339 66.04 -26.28 48.61
N MET A 340 66.48 -25.15 48.03
CA MET A 340 67.88 -24.72 48.07
C MET A 340 68.35 -24.47 49.51
N ALA A 341 67.53 -23.83 50.34
CA ALA A 341 67.84 -23.60 51.76
C ALA A 341 67.92 -24.91 52.56
N MET A 342 67.05 -25.87 52.27
CA MET A 342 67.11 -27.21 52.86
C MET A 342 68.39 -27.96 52.44
N LEU A 343 68.74 -27.92 51.16
CA LEU A 343 69.98 -28.52 50.65
C LEU A 343 71.23 -27.86 51.25
N GLU A 344 71.21 -26.54 51.43
CA GLU A 344 72.29 -25.80 52.10
C GLU A 344 72.43 -26.21 53.56
N ALA A 345 71.31 -26.32 54.31
CA ALA A 345 71.32 -26.80 55.69
C ALA A 345 71.84 -28.25 55.80
N GLU A 346 71.46 -29.14 54.87
CA GLU A 346 71.96 -30.51 54.82
C GLU A 346 73.45 -30.57 54.46
N GLU A 347 73.92 -29.75 53.52
CA GLU A 347 75.34 -29.61 53.19
C GLU A 347 76.14 -29.18 54.43
N GLU A 348 75.66 -28.16 55.15
CA GLU A 348 76.27 -27.66 56.38
C GLU A 348 76.28 -28.73 57.48
N TRP A 349 75.19 -29.45 57.67
CA TRP A 349 75.12 -30.54 58.64
C TRP A 349 76.17 -31.62 58.32
N HIS A 350 76.25 -32.06 57.07
CA HIS A 350 77.23 -33.06 56.63
C HIS A 350 78.67 -32.55 56.79
N ARG A 351 78.95 -31.28 56.50
CA ARG A 351 80.24 -30.63 56.75
C ARG A 351 80.61 -30.67 58.23
N VAL A 352 79.71 -30.25 59.11
CA VAL A 352 79.91 -30.27 60.57
C VAL A 352 80.13 -31.69 61.08
N GLN A 353 79.40 -32.68 60.57
CA GLN A 353 79.60 -34.08 60.97
C GLN A 353 80.95 -34.63 60.48
N ARG A 354 81.37 -34.31 59.26
CA ARG A 354 82.69 -34.66 58.75
C ARG A 354 83.80 -34.04 59.62
N ASP A 355 83.67 -32.76 59.97
CA ASP A 355 84.61 -32.06 60.84
C ASP A 355 84.64 -32.68 62.25
N LYS A 356 83.50 -33.08 62.81
CA LYS A 356 83.43 -33.81 64.09
C LYS A 356 84.13 -35.18 64.02
N LEU A 357 83.94 -35.93 62.94
CA LEU A 357 84.60 -37.23 62.74
C LEU A 357 86.11 -37.04 62.56
N GLN A 358 86.53 -36.02 61.80
CA GLN A 358 87.94 -35.67 61.62
C GLN A 358 88.58 -35.25 62.95
N ALA A 359 87.89 -34.42 63.75
CA ALA A 359 88.35 -34.04 65.07
C ALA A 359 88.44 -35.25 66.02
N ARG A 360 87.52 -36.23 65.95
CA ARG A 360 87.60 -37.47 66.74
C ARG A 360 88.78 -38.35 66.32
N LEU A 361 89.04 -38.48 65.02
CA LEU A 361 90.21 -39.19 64.49
C LEU A 361 91.51 -38.55 65.01
N ASN A 362 91.60 -37.22 64.93
CA ASN A 362 92.76 -36.45 65.40
C ASN A 362 92.95 -36.58 66.92
N ARG A 363 91.87 -36.47 67.72
CA ARG A 363 91.92 -36.60 69.19
C ARG A 363 92.40 -37.96 69.68
N LYS A 364 91.99 -39.03 68.99
CA LYS A 364 92.45 -40.38 69.34
C LYS A 364 93.91 -40.63 68.96
N GLN A 365 94.55 -39.73 68.21
CA GLN A 365 95.92 -39.88 67.72
C GLN A 365 96.19 -41.22 67.02
N LEU A 366 95.15 -41.84 66.43
CA LEU A 366 95.24 -43.19 65.88
C LEU A 366 96.29 -43.29 64.79
N GLN A 367 96.45 -42.25 63.96
CA GLN A 367 97.47 -42.21 62.92
C GLN A 367 98.88 -42.23 63.51
N GLN A 368 99.12 -41.45 64.57
CA GLN A 368 100.41 -41.44 65.27
C GLN A 368 100.65 -42.77 65.97
N ARG A 369 99.60 -43.38 66.55
CA ARG A 369 99.70 -44.66 67.24
C ARG A 369 99.94 -45.83 66.28
N VAL A 370 99.29 -45.85 65.13
CA VAL A 370 99.53 -46.84 64.06
C VAL A 370 100.95 -46.70 63.54
N ALA A 371 101.43 -45.48 63.27
CA ALA A 371 102.82 -45.26 62.83
C ALA A 371 103.86 -45.69 63.89
N GLN A 372 103.60 -45.45 65.17
CA GLN A 372 104.45 -45.95 66.27
C GLN A 372 104.44 -47.48 66.35
N LEU A 373 103.26 -48.11 66.30
CA LEU A 373 103.13 -49.57 66.34
C LEU A 373 103.74 -50.22 65.10
N GLU A 374 103.64 -49.58 63.94
CA GLU A 374 104.29 -50.00 62.69
C GLU A 374 105.82 -50.02 62.87
N TYR A 375 106.39 -48.92 63.38
CA TYR A 375 107.81 -48.82 63.68
C TYR A 375 108.26 -49.87 64.70
N ASP A 376 107.54 -50.01 65.82
CA ASP A 376 107.85 -51.00 66.86
C ASP A 376 107.75 -52.44 66.35
N TYR A 377 106.77 -52.72 65.48
CA TYR A 377 106.59 -54.01 64.83
C TYR A 377 107.76 -54.33 63.89
N TYR A 378 108.20 -53.38 63.06
CA TYR A 378 109.37 -53.54 62.20
C TYR A 378 110.67 -53.72 63.00
N ALA A 379 110.91 -52.88 64.00
CA ALA A 379 112.10 -52.98 64.85
C ALA A 379 112.18 -54.30 65.62
N LYS A 380 111.04 -54.89 65.99
CA LYS A 380 111.00 -56.21 66.62
C LYS A 380 111.19 -57.35 65.64
N HIS A 381 110.74 -57.22 64.39
CA HIS A 381 111.08 -58.16 63.32
C HIS A 381 112.58 -58.17 63.02
N GLU A 382 113.23 -57.00 62.99
CA GLU A 382 114.69 -56.91 62.88
C GLU A 382 115.38 -57.63 64.04
N LYS A 383 114.95 -57.41 65.29
CA LYS A 383 115.50 -58.14 66.45
C LYS A 383 115.30 -59.66 66.36
N ILE A 384 114.17 -60.13 65.84
CA ILE A 384 113.94 -61.56 65.60
C ILE A 384 114.93 -62.06 64.55
N HIS A 385 115.10 -61.33 63.45
CA HIS A 385 116.03 -61.68 62.38
C HIS A 385 117.48 -61.76 62.90
N ASP A 386 117.91 -60.82 63.74
CA ASP A 386 119.23 -60.87 64.39
C ASP A 386 119.39 -62.11 65.27
N MET A 387 118.37 -62.43 66.08
CA MET A 387 118.38 -63.61 66.95
C MET A 387 118.37 -64.93 66.14
N GLU A 388 117.68 -64.95 65.00
CA GLU A 388 117.69 -66.07 64.05
C GLU A 388 119.06 -66.22 63.37
N SER A 389 119.70 -65.11 63.01
CA SER A 389 121.06 -65.11 62.48
C SER A 389 122.05 -65.73 63.48
N ILE A 390 121.97 -65.34 64.76
CA ILE A 390 122.77 -65.92 65.85
C ILE A 390 122.48 -67.42 66.00
N PHE A 391 121.21 -67.84 65.90
CA PHE A 391 120.83 -69.26 65.97
C PHE A 391 121.39 -70.07 64.80
N LEU A 392 121.34 -69.53 63.58
CA LEU A 392 121.92 -70.15 62.39
C LEU A 392 123.46 -70.24 62.49
N ASP A 393 124.10 -69.23 63.08
CA ASP A 393 125.54 -69.29 63.34
C ASP A 393 125.88 -70.37 64.38
N MET A 394 125.13 -70.46 65.49
CA MET A 394 125.28 -71.56 66.46
C MET A 394 125.05 -72.95 65.83
N GLN A 395 124.08 -73.08 64.92
CA GLN A 395 123.85 -74.32 64.18
C GLN A 395 125.02 -74.67 63.26
N THR A 396 125.62 -73.65 62.62
CA THR A 396 126.80 -73.80 61.78
C THR A 396 128.03 -74.18 62.60
N GLN A 397 128.20 -73.59 63.79
CA GLN A 397 129.25 -73.93 64.74
C GLN A 397 129.11 -75.36 65.25
N ARG A 398 127.89 -75.83 65.56
CA ARG A 398 127.60 -77.22 65.94
C ARG A 398 128.07 -78.23 64.88
N LEU A 399 127.86 -77.93 63.59
CA LEU A 399 128.29 -78.79 62.49
C LEU A 399 129.82 -78.85 62.33
N ARG A 400 130.56 -77.92 62.95
CA ARG A 400 132.03 -77.81 62.86
C ARG A 400 132.77 -78.31 64.12
N VAL A 401 132.06 -78.91 65.07
CA VAL A 401 132.64 -79.38 66.34
C VAL A 401 133.52 -80.62 66.10
N SER A 402 134.75 -80.61 66.63
CA SER A 402 135.73 -81.71 66.56
C SER A 402 135.33 -82.91 67.44
N PRO A 403 135.63 -84.17 67.06
CA PRO A 403 135.23 -85.38 67.79
C PRO A 403 135.54 -85.37 69.31
N ARG A 404 136.64 -84.75 69.72
CA ARG A 404 137.06 -84.66 71.14
C ARG A 404 136.16 -83.75 71.99
N ALA A 405 135.52 -82.75 71.39
CA ALA A 405 134.56 -81.88 72.07
C ALA A 405 133.20 -82.57 72.24
N ILE A 406 132.88 -83.56 71.40
CA ILE A 406 131.68 -84.40 71.53
C ILE A 406 131.77 -85.25 72.82
N GLU A 407 132.95 -85.82 73.11
CA GLU A 407 133.18 -86.61 74.34
C GLU A 407 133.07 -85.79 75.64
N HIS A 408 133.29 -84.46 75.58
CA HIS A 408 133.17 -83.56 76.73
C HIS A 408 131.78 -82.92 76.89
N GLY A 409 130.77 -83.40 76.15
CA GLY A 409 129.39 -82.92 76.28
C GLY A 409 129.11 -81.53 75.68
N TRP A 410 130.05 -80.95 74.92
CA TRP A 410 129.85 -79.62 74.30
C TRP A 410 128.69 -79.60 73.31
N VAL A 411 128.42 -80.71 72.63
CA VAL A 411 127.27 -80.85 71.72
C VAL A 411 125.97 -80.75 72.49
N GLU A 412 125.88 -81.37 73.66
CA GLU A 412 124.68 -81.34 74.51
C GLU A 412 124.45 -79.94 75.10
N GLU A 413 125.51 -79.24 75.49
CA GLU A 413 125.44 -77.86 75.97
C GLU A 413 125.05 -76.88 74.83
N MET A 414 125.62 -77.06 73.63
CA MET A 414 125.22 -76.31 72.43
C MET A 414 123.78 -76.59 72.03
N GLU A 415 123.33 -77.84 72.07
CA GLU A 415 121.94 -78.19 71.81
C GLU A 415 120.99 -77.61 72.85
N ALA A 416 121.36 -77.59 74.13
CA ALA A 416 120.60 -76.93 75.18
C ALA A 416 120.51 -75.41 74.95
N LYS A 417 121.63 -74.75 74.61
CA LYS A 417 121.66 -73.32 74.26
C LYS A 417 120.86 -73.02 72.98
N MET A 418 120.93 -73.87 71.97
CA MET A 418 120.11 -73.77 70.75
C MET A 418 118.61 -73.97 71.05
N LYS A 419 118.23 -74.93 71.91
CA LYS A 419 116.83 -75.11 72.33
C LYS A 419 116.32 -73.88 73.10
N LEU A 420 117.12 -73.34 74.01
CA LEU A 420 116.80 -72.10 74.73
C LEU A 420 116.67 -70.91 73.77
N GLN A 421 117.61 -70.73 72.85
CA GLN A 421 117.55 -69.67 71.84
C GLN A 421 116.33 -69.82 70.92
N ARG A 422 116.02 -71.04 70.48
CA ARG A 422 114.83 -71.31 69.65
C ARG A 422 113.54 -71.05 70.42
N ALA A 423 113.49 -71.38 71.71
CA ALA A 423 112.35 -71.05 72.57
C ALA A 423 112.20 -69.52 72.72
N LEU A 424 113.31 -68.79 72.88
CA LEU A 424 113.32 -67.32 72.94
C LEU A 424 112.87 -66.69 71.62
N ILE A 425 113.38 -67.15 70.47
CA ILE A 425 112.94 -66.70 69.14
C ILE A 425 111.45 -66.98 68.95
N THR A 426 110.98 -68.18 69.30
CA THR A 426 109.57 -68.55 69.17
C THR A 426 108.70 -67.68 70.05
N LYS A 427 109.10 -67.44 71.30
CA LYS A 427 108.41 -66.53 72.22
C LYS A 427 108.35 -65.11 71.65
N LEU A 428 109.48 -64.58 71.16
CA LEU A 428 109.53 -63.27 70.53
C LEU A 428 108.65 -63.19 69.28
N LYS A 429 108.67 -64.20 68.40
CA LYS A 429 107.79 -64.28 67.22
C LYS A 429 106.31 -64.30 67.59
N LEU A 430 105.95 -65.05 68.62
CA LEU A 430 104.56 -65.09 69.11
C LEU A 430 104.15 -63.74 69.69
N GLU A 431 105.01 -63.11 70.50
CA GLU A 431 104.77 -61.77 71.05
C GLU A 431 104.69 -60.68 69.96
N THR A 432 105.51 -60.76 68.91
CA THR A 432 105.46 -59.79 67.81
C THR A 432 104.25 -59.97 66.92
N VAL A 433 103.89 -61.21 66.55
CA VAL A 433 102.76 -61.46 65.66
C VAL A 433 101.43 -61.27 66.38
N PHE A 434 101.26 -61.88 67.56
CA PHE A 434 99.98 -61.89 68.27
C PHE A 434 99.81 -60.75 69.28
N GLY A 435 100.91 -60.19 69.79
CA GLY A 435 100.86 -58.98 70.62
C GLY A 435 100.85 -57.74 69.72
N LEU A 436 102.04 -57.32 69.28
CA LEU A 436 102.22 -56.06 68.56
C LEU A 436 101.51 -56.04 67.19
N GLY A 437 101.61 -57.12 66.41
CA GLY A 437 101.04 -57.21 65.06
C GLY A 437 99.51 -57.21 65.07
N LEU A 438 98.89 -57.89 66.03
CA LEU A 438 97.44 -57.91 66.19
C LEU A 438 96.91 -56.55 66.65
N GLU A 439 97.61 -55.89 67.59
CA GLU A 439 97.28 -54.52 68.00
C GLU A 439 97.44 -53.53 66.85
N PHE A 440 98.54 -53.60 66.11
CA PHE A 440 98.77 -52.80 64.90
C PHE A 440 97.64 -52.97 63.89
N LYS A 441 97.30 -54.21 63.50
CA LYS A 441 96.22 -54.49 62.54
C LYS A 441 94.85 -54.05 63.04
N ARG A 442 94.58 -54.15 64.34
CA ARG A 442 93.33 -53.65 64.94
C ARG A 442 93.24 -52.12 64.82
N GLN A 443 94.31 -51.41 65.18
CA GLN A 443 94.36 -49.95 65.11
C GLN A 443 94.34 -49.43 63.66
N GLU A 444 95.03 -50.11 62.74
CA GLU A 444 95.00 -49.82 61.30
C GLU A 444 93.58 -49.97 60.74
N LYS A 445 92.88 -51.05 61.10
CA LYS A 445 91.48 -51.25 60.72
C LYS A 445 90.58 -50.14 61.25
N GLU A 446 90.77 -49.73 62.51
CA GLU A 446 90.02 -48.59 63.08
C GLU A 446 90.26 -47.29 62.31
N VAL A 447 91.51 -46.99 61.92
CA VAL A 447 91.84 -45.80 61.10
C VAL A 447 91.14 -45.86 59.74
N LEU A 448 91.20 -47.01 59.05
CA LEU A 448 90.55 -47.21 57.76
C LEU A 448 89.02 -47.05 57.87
N GLU A 449 88.40 -47.61 58.91
CA GLU A 449 86.96 -47.45 59.15
C GLU A 449 86.58 -45.97 59.38
N PHE A 450 87.39 -45.21 60.13
CA PHE A 450 87.16 -43.77 60.31
C PHE A 450 87.31 -43.00 59.00
N GLN A 451 88.33 -43.28 58.20
CA GLN A 451 88.55 -42.66 56.90
C GLN A 451 87.41 -42.97 55.92
N GLN A 452 86.95 -44.21 55.87
CA GLN A 452 85.79 -44.59 55.06
C GLN A 452 84.53 -43.83 55.47
N ARG A 453 84.28 -43.69 56.78
CA ARG A 453 83.14 -42.90 57.29
C ARG A 453 83.27 -41.41 56.93
N ILE A 454 84.46 -40.84 57.05
CA ILE A 454 84.74 -39.45 56.66
C ILE A 454 84.48 -39.25 55.16
N ASN A 455 85.02 -40.12 54.32
CA ASN A 455 84.84 -40.07 52.87
C ASN A 455 83.37 -40.23 52.48
N ALA A 456 82.64 -41.16 53.11
CA ALA A 456 81.21 -41.33 52.87
C ALA A 456 80.39 -40.09 53.24
N MET A 457 80.78 -39.36 54.30
CA MET A 457 80.14 -38.09 54.68
C MET A 457 80.49 -36.97 53.70
N GLU A 458 81.73 -36.90 53.21
CA GLU A 458 82.16 -35.91 52.22
C GLU A 458 81.52 -36.16 50.84
N GLU A 459 81.37 -37.42 50.43
CA GLU A 459 80.64 -37.78 49.21
C GLU A 459 79.18 -37.37 49.27
N LYS A 460 78.50 -37.60 50.41
CA LYS A 460 77.13 -37.12 50.62
C LYS A 460 77.06 -35.60 50.53
N ARG A 461 77.98 -34.89 51.19
CA ARG A 461 78.09 -33.42 51.09
C ARG A 461 78.21 -32.96 49.64
N ARG A 462 79.12 -33.55 48.85
CA ARG A 462 79.32 -33.20 47.43
C ARG A 462 78.06 -33.45 46.59
N ARG A 463 77.30 -34.51 46.88
CA ARG A 463 76.02 -34.77 46.19
C ARG A 463 75.01 -33.65 46.47
N PHE A 464 74.88 -33.23 47.72
CA PHE A 464 74.00 -32.10 48.08
C PHE A 464 74.47 -30.77 47.46
N GLU A 465 75.78 -30.54 47.39
CA GLU A 465 76.35 -29.37 46.70
C GLU A 465 76.01 -29.37 45.20
N ILE A 466 76.15 -30.51 44.52
CA ILE A 466 75.78 -30.67 43.11
C ILE A 466 74.28 -30.41 42.92
N TRP A 467 73.43 -31.03 43.75
CA TRP A 467 71.98 -30.83 43.68
C TRP A 467 71.57 -29.39 43.94
N ARG A 468 72.20 -28.71 44.91
CA ARG A 468 71.95 -27.28 45.16
C ARG A 468 72.32 -26.44 43.94
N ASN A 469 73.46 -26.73 43.31
CA ASN A 469 73.89 -26.00 42.11
C ASN A 469 72.97 -26.27 40.91
N GLU A 470 72.48 -27.49 40.75
CA GLU A 470 71.47 -27.84 39.75
C GLU A 470 70.17 -27.05 39.98
N GLU A 471 69.61 -27.08 41.21
CA GLU A 471 68.43 -26.30 41.57
C GLU A 471 68.62 -24.79 41.36
N PHE A 472 69.81 -24.27 41.68
CA PHE A 472 70.16 -22.86 41.45
C PHE A 472 70.19 -22.50 39.96
N LEU A 473 70.83 -23.34 39.12
CA LEU A 473 70.86 -23.12 37.67
C LEU A 473 69.45 -23.16 37.08
N ASP A 474 68.63 -24.11 37.53
CA ASP A 474 67.24 -24.27 37.13
C ASP A 474 66.37 -23.08 37.53
N TYR A 475 66.56 -22.56 38.74
CA TYR A 475 65.95 -21.32 39.21
C TYR A 475 66.38 -20.13 38.34
N TRP A 476 67.68 -19.99 38.11
CA TRP A 476 68.25 -18.88 37.37
C TRP A 476 67.81 -18.86 35.90
N GLU A 477 67.79 -20.00 35.23
CA GLU A 477 67.36 -20.10 33.85
C GLU A 477 65.88 -19.70 33.70
N ARG A 478 65.01 -20.17 34.60
CA ARG A 478 63.60 -19.76 34.61
C ARG A 478 63.43 -18.27 34.85
N GLU A 479 64.17 -17.72 35.81
CA GLU A 479 64.12 -16.28 36.10
C GLU A 479 64.58 -15.45 34.89
N CYS A 480 65.62 -15.89 34.18
CA CYS A 480 66.07 -15.25 32.94
C CYS A 480 65.02 -15.35 31.83
N ARG A 481 64.42 -16.53 31.61
CA ARG A 481 63.33 -16.73 30.63
C ARG A 481 62.14 -15.83 30.95
N PHE A 482 61.76 -15.72 32.22
CA PHE A 482 60.65 -14.88 32.65
C PHE A 482 60.96 -13.39 32.41
N ARG A 483 62.14 -12.91 32.82
CA ARG A 483 62.56 -11.51 32.57
C ARG A 483 62.59 -11.18 31.08
N TYR A 484 63.07 -12.11 30.25
CA TYR A 484 63.06 -11.96 28.80
C TYR A 484 61.63 -11.87 28.23
N GLN A 485 60.73 -12.76 28.65
CA GLN A 485 59.32 -12.73 28.26
C GLN A 485 58.62 -11.45 28.72
N ALA A 486 58.85 -11.01 29.97
CA ALA A 486 58.30 -9.77 30.50
C ALA A 486 58.78 -8.56 29.69
N LYS A 487 60.07 -8.51 29.33
CA LYS A 487 60.62 -7.47 28.45
C LYS A 487 60.00 -7.49 27.05
N LEU A 488 59.77 -8.68 26.48
CA LEU A 488 59.05 -8.82 25.21
C LEU A 488 57.61 -8.31 25.30
N ILE A 489 56.89 -8.65 26.37
CA ILE A 489 55.52 -8.17 26.61
C ILE A 489 55.51 -6.65 26.79
N GLN A 490 56.43 -6.09 27.58
CA GLN A 490 56.56 -4.66 27.78
C GLN A 490 56.88 -3.92 26.48
N ASN A 491 57.81 -4.44 25.67
CA ASN A 491 58.10 -3.89 24.35
C ASN A 491 56.87 -3.92 23.44
N ARG A 492 56.12 -5.03 23.42
CA ARG A 492 54.86 -5.13 22.66
C ARG A 492 53.82 -4.10 23.14
N GLN A 493 53.71 -3.89 24.45
CA GLN A 493 52.84 -2.88 25.05
C GLN A 493 53.27 -1.47 24.66
N GLN A 494 54.56 -1.13 24.75
CA GLN A 494 55.10 0.16 24.33
C GLN A 494 54.87 0.43 22.83
N VAL A 495 55.06 -0.60 21.97
CA VAL A 495 54.73 -0.49 20.54
C VAL A 495 53.21 -0.28 20.35
N ALA A 496 52.35 -0.98 21.11
CA ALA A 496 50.91 -0.79 21.04
C ALA A 496 50.44 0.59 21.56
N GLU A 497 51.07 1.12 22.61
CA GLU A 497 50.79 2.44 23.16
C GLU A 497 51.25 3.56 22.24
N THR A 498 52.45 3.43 21.66
CA THR A 498 52.89 4.34 20.60
C THR A 498 51.92 4.31 19.43
N ARG A 499 51.53 3.13 18.91
CA ARG A 499 50.49 3.02 17.87
C ARG A 499 49.20 3.77 18.24
N ARG A 500 48.73 3.64 19.48
CA ARG A 500 47.55 4.35 19.99
C ARG A 500 47.75 5.85 20.08
N ARG A 501 48.89 6.33 20.59
CA ARG A 501 49.22 7.77 20.69
C ARG A 501 49.24 8.46 19.34
N TRP A 502 49.77 7.79 18.31
CA TRP A 502 49.90 8.40 17.01
C TRP A 502 48.62 8.31 16.15
N GLN A 503 47.66 7.44 16.48
CA GLN A 503 46.47 7.14 15.65
C GLN A 503 46.83 6.73 14.19
N ILE A 504 48.03 6.21 13.97
CA ILE A 504 48.55 5.91 12.63
C ILE A 504 48.17 4.48 12.24
N GLN A 505 47.46 4.34 11.10
CA GLN A 505 47.05 3.05 10.56
C GLN A 505 48.22 2.22 9.96
N PHE A 506 49.36 2.85 9.62
CA PHE A 506 50.46 2.22 8.89
C PHE A 506 51.84 2.46 9.56
N TYR A 507 52.48 1.40 10.03
CA TYR A 507 53.69 1.47 10.87
C TYR A 507 54.72 0.38 10.55
N ARG A 508 55.99 0.64 10.88
CA ARG A 508 57.07 -0.36 10.90
C ARG A 508 57.07 -1.18 12.19
N THR A 509 57.92 -2.22 12.27
CA THR A 509 58.13 -3.07 13.47
C THR A 509 58.46 -2.29 14.74
N ASN A 510 59.02 -1.08 14.61
CA ASN A 510 59.37 -0.16 15.70
C ASN A 510 58.25 0.81 16.12
N GLY A 511 57.04 0.72 15.53
CA GLY A 511 55.88 1.54 15.91
C GLY A 511 55.89 2.99 15.42
N LYS A 512 56.92 3.41 14.67
CA LYS A 512 56.98 4.75 14.04
C LYS A 512 56.17 4.77 12.72
N ARG A 513 55.68 5.96 12.35
CA ARG A 513 55.02 6.22 11.05
C ARG A 513 55.94 5.79 9.93
N ASP A 514 55.48 4.92 9.02
CA ASP A 514 56.28 4.64 7.83
C ASP A 514 56.15 5.80 6.86
N SER A 515 57.23 6.57 6.71
CA SER A 515 57.28 7.76 5.83
C SER A 515 57.19 7.42 4.34
N ARG A 516 57.23 6.13 3.99
CA ARG A 516 57.07 5.63 2.61
C ARG A 516 55.61 5.61 2.14
N TRP A 517 54.65 5.80 3.05
CA TRP A 517 53.23 5.84 2.71
C TRP A 517 52.83 7.24 2.20
N GLN A 518 52.62 7.36 0.88
CA GLN A 518 52.19 8.59 0.20
C GLN A 518 50.67 8.60 -0.09
N GLY A 519 49.84 8.15 0.85
CA GLY A 519 48.40 8.41 0.83
C GLY A 519 47.53 7.59 -0.15
N THR A 520 48.09 6.96 -1.19
CA THR A 520 47.26 6.22 -2.17
C THR A 520 47.75 4.84 -2.60
N TYR A 521 49.06 4.54 -2.61
CA TYR A 521 49.56 3.21 -2.99
C TYR A 521 50.79 2.79 -2.18
N TRP A 522 50.89 1.50 -1.86
CA TRP A 522 52.13 0.91 -1.32
C TRP A 522 53.09 0.65 -2.46
N SER A 523 54.39 0.91 -2.25
CA SER A 523 55.42 0.40 -3.15
C SER A 523 55.42 -1.14 -3.12
N GLN A 524 55.54 -1.78 -4.28
CA GLN A 524 55.44 -3.24 -4.47
C GLN A 524 56.33 -4.03 -3.48
N ASP A 525 57.55 -3.55 -3.23
CA ASP A 525 58.51 -4.13 -2.29
C ASP A 525 57.99 -4.23 -0.84
N VAL A 526 57.08 -3.34 -0.45
CA VAL A 526 56.49 -3.33 0.90
C VAL A 526 55.30 -4.29 0.97
N LEU A 527 54.57 -4.50 -0.13
CA LEU A 527 53.54 -5.53 -0.22
C LEU A 527 54.16 -6.94 -0.19
N GLU A 528 55.30 -7.14 -0.83
CA GLU A 528 56.03 -8.41 -0.81
C GLU A 528 56.64 -8.70 0.57
N ALA A 529 57.30 -7.72 1.19
CA ALA A 529 57.83 -7.85 2.56
C ALA A 529 56.74 -7.99 3.64
N ALA A 530 55.51 -7.53 3.37
CA ALA A 530 54.35 -7.73 4.25
C ALA A 530 53.75 -9.14 4.10
N LYS A 531 53.71 -9.70 2.88
CA LYS A 531 53.31 -11.10 2.63
C LYS A 531 54.25 -12.10 3.30
N GLU A 532 55.55 -11.82 3.34
CA GLU A 532 56.52 -12.67 4.05
C GLU A 532 56.43 -12.56 5.58
N LYS A 533 55.75 -11.54 6.11
CA LYS A 533 55.69 -11.22 7.54
C LYS A 533 54.27 -11.26 8.10
N GLU A 534 53.37 -12.07 7.53
CA GLU A 534 52.07 -12.39 8.12
C GLU A 534 52.25 -13.13 9.46
N VAL A 535 52.67 -12.38 10.47
CA VAL A 535 52.46 -12.72 11.87
C VAL A 535 50.96 -12.62 12.06
N PHE A 536 50.32 -13.78 12.16
CA PHE A 536 48.92 -13.98 12.47
C PHE A 536 48.45 -12.99 13.56
N CYS A 537 47.84 -11.88 13.14
CA CYS A 537 47.21 -10.92 14.03
C CYS A 537 45.71 -11.17 13.97
N ILE A 538 45.14 -11.65 15.07
CA ILE A 538 43.67 -11.83 15.26
C ILE A 538 42.88 -10.53 14.98
N GLY A 539 43.53 -9.37 14.97
CA GLY A 539 42.92 -8.09 14.61
C GLY A 539 42.92 -7.72 13.11
N SER A 540 43.65 -8.44 12.25
CA SER A 540 43.71 -8.17 10.79
C SER A 540 43.04 -9.26 9.95
N THR A 541 42.81 -10.45 10.51
CA THR A 541 41.82 -11.37 9.97
C THR A 541 40.46 -10.82 10.35
N ASP A 542 39.80 -10.14 9.39
CA ASP A 542 38.38 -9.89 9.53
C ASP A 542 37.68 -11.25 9.50
N ILE A 543 37.47 -11.83 10.69
CA ILE A 543 36.77 -13.10 10.86
C ILE A 543 35.37 -12.99 10.21
N LEU A 544 34.84 -11.77 10.10
CA LEU A 544 33.61 -11.50 9.37
C LEU A 544 33.79 -11.51 7.86
N ALA A 545 34.97 -11.20 7.29
CA ALA A 545 35.21 -11.31 5.84
C ALA A 545 35.23 -12.77 5.37
N LEU A 546 35.83 -13.69 6.13
CA LEU A 546 35.75 -15.13 5.86
C LEU A 546 34.31 -15.66 5.94
N VAL A 547 33.52 -15.12 6.87
CA VAL A 547 32.09 -15.42 6.99
C VAL A 547 31.28 -14.75 5.86
N HIS A 548 31.66 -13.55 5.43
CA HIS A 548 30.97 -12.75 4.42
C HIS A 548 31.19 -13.29 3.00
N ASP A 549 32.39 -13.71 2.64
CA ASP A 549 32.70 -14.33 1.35
C ASP A 549 32.02 -15.70 1.19
N LYS A 550 31.94 -16.47 2.28
CA LYS A 550 31.19 -17.74 2.29
C LYS A 550 29.68 -17.52 2.31
N TRP A 551 29.19 -16.47 2.98
CA TRP A 551 27.78 -16.06 2.94
C TRP A 551 27.36 -15.65 1.52
N LEU A 552 28.17 -14.84 0.83
CA LEU A 552 27.97 -14.48 -0.59
C LEU A 552 27.98 -15.70 -1.52
N SER A 553 28.94 -16.62 -1.32
CA SER A 553 29.03 -17.86 -2.11
C SER A 553 27.80 -18.77 -1.91
N ARG A 554 27.19 -18.78 -0.72
CA ARG A 554 25.97 -19.55 -0.45
C ARG A 554 24.73 -18.82 -0.94
N PHE A 555 24.68 -17.49 -0.84
CA PHE A 555 23.59 -16.68 -1.41
C PHE A 555 23.52 -16.85 -2.93
N GLN A 556 24.67 -16.86 -3.61
CA GLN A 556 24.74 -17.17 -5.04
C GLN A 556 24.31 -18.61 -5.35
N LYS A 557 24.62 -19.59 -4.49
CA LYS A 557 24.12 -20.98 -4.67
C LYS A 557 22.61 -21.10 -4.49
N ILE A 558 22.03 -20.35 -3.55
CA ILE A 558 20.58 -20.30 -3.30
C ILE A 558 19.84 -19.58 -4.42
N GLU A 559 20.41 -18.48 -4.94
CA GLU A 559 19.90 -17.79 -6.14
C GLU A 559 19.97 -18.67 -7.39
N LEU A 560 21.01 -19.51 -7.51
CA LEU A 560 21.15 -20.48 -8.61
C LEU A 560 20.26 -21.72 -8.47
N SER A 561 19.87 -22.11 -7.24
CA SER A 561 19.01 -23.29 -7.02
C SER A 561 17.51 -23.00 -7.13
N GLY A 562 17.11 -21.73 -7.22
CA GLY A 562 15.74 -21.32 -7.60
C GLY A 562 14.62 -21.78 -6.65
N GLN A 563 14.95 -22.17 -5.42
CA GLN A 563 13.99 -22.70 -4.46
C GLN A 563 13.55 -21.58 -3.50
N VAL A 564 12.30 -21.15 -3.64
CA VAL A 564 11.67 -20.16 -2.76
C VAL A 564 11.29 -20.87 -1.47
N LEU A 565 12.03 -20.62 -0.39
CA LEU A 565 11.77 -21.17 0.94
C LEU A 565 10.79 -20.27 1.72
N ASP A 566 9.78 -20.91 2.31
CA ASP A 566 8.73 -20.30 3.11
C ASP A 566 9.28 -19.71 4.43
N ASP A 567 8.59 -18.70 4.97
CA ASP A 567 9.09 -17.88 6.08
C ASP A 567 9.22 -18.61 7.42
N GLU A 568 8.58 -19.79 7.58
CA GLU A 568 8.71 -20.63 8.79
C GLU A 568 9.99 -21.51 8.79
N GLU A 569 10.48 -21.94 7.62
CA GLU A 569 11.78 -22.65 7.52
C GLU A 569 12.96 -21.72 7.85
N LYS A 570 12.82 -20.40 7.64
CA LYS A 570 13.86 -19.41 7.96
C LYS A 570 14.15 -19.28 9.45
N GLU A 571 13.23 -19.63 10.34
CA GLU A 571 13.45 -19.56 11.80
C GLU A 571 14.02 -20.87 12.35
N CYS A 572 13.57 -22.04 11.86
CA CYS A 572 14.17 -23.33 12.21
C CYS A 572 15.63 -23.44 11.71
N ASP A 573 15.90 -22.95 10.50
CA ASP A 573 17.26 -22.84 9.96
C ASP A 573 18.15 -22.05 10.91
N THR A 574 17.70 -21.00 11.60
CA THR A 574 18.61 -20.21 12.45
C THR A 574 19.13 -20.93 13.69
N ARG A 575 18.40 -21.92 14.23
CA ARG A 575 18.84 -22.71 15.39
C ARG A 575 19.76 -23.85 14.98
N GLU A 576 19.39 -24.58 13.93
CA GLU A 576 20.26 -25.58 13.31
C GLU A 576 21.52 -24.90 12.73
N HIS A 577 21.41 -23.67 12.24
CA HIS A 577 22.54 -22.85 11.76
C HIS A 577 23.48 -22.39 12.87
N ILE A 578 22.99 -22.16 14.10
CA ILE A 578 23.89 -21.89 15.23
C ILE A 578 24.65 -23.16 15.59
N SER A 579 23.96 -24.31 15.65
CA SER A 579 24.58 -25.63 15.86
C SER A 579 25.64 -25.92 14.81
N ASP A 580 25.28 -25.82 13.52
CA ASP A 580 26.16 -25.98 12.37
C ASP A 580 27.31 -24.97 12.39
N LEU A 581 27.12 -23.72 12.83
CA LEU A 581 28.22 -22.77 13.00
C LEU A 581 29.16 -23.21 14.12
N THR A 582 28.65 -23.73 15.23
CA THR A 582 29.50 -24.30 16.30
C THR A 582 30.28 -25.50 15.81
N ASP A 583 29.63 -26.41 15.09
CA ASP A 583 30.25 -27.61 14.54
C ASP A 583 31.23 -27.26 13.42
N GLN A 584 30.97 -26.21 12.65
CA GLN A 584 31.88 -25.72 11.60
C GLN A 584 33.00 -24.83 12.15
N VAL A 585 32.80 -24.14 13.27
CA VAL A 585 33.88 -23.48 14.02
C VAL A 585 34.77 -24.54 14.67
N ALA A 586 34.19 -25.61 15.20
CA ALA A 586 34.92 -26.78 15.66
C ALA A 586 35.67 -27.47 14.52
N LEU A 587 35.05 -27.61 13.33
CA LEU A 587 35.67 -28.19 12.14
C LEU A 587 36.80 -27.29 11.61
N THR A 588 36.63 -25.97 11.59
CA THR A 588 37.67 -25.02 11.14
C THR A 588 38.80 -24.87 12.17
N ALA A 589 38.49 -24.96 13.46
CA ALA A 589 39.49 -25.07 14.52
C ALA A 589 40.27 -26.39 14.39
N ALA A 590 39.58 -27.50 14.13
CA ALA A 590 40.20 -28.79 13.88
C ALA A 590 41.01 -28.79 12.58
N THR A 591 40.54 -28.18 11.49
CA THR A 591 41.29 -28.10 10.23
C THR A 591 42.49 -27.18 10.34
N THR A 592 42.39 -26.06 11.07
CA THR A 592 43.55 -25.19 11.33
C THR A 592 44.55 -25.85 12.28
N GLN A 593 44.10 -26.62 13.26
CA GLN A 593 44.98 -27.48 14.07
C GLN A 593 45.60 -28.61 13.24
N ILE A 594 44.86 -29.21 12.30
CA ILE A 594 45.36 -30.20 11.35
C ILE A 594 46.35 -29.56 10.38
N GLU A 595 46.13 -28.34 9.92
CA GLU A 595 47.06 -27.60 9.05
C GLU A 595 48.31 -27.15 9.82
N GLN A 596 48.17 -26.74 11.08
CA GLN A 596 49.30 -26.45 11.96
C GLN A 596 50.11 -27.70 12.27
N THR A 597 49.46 -28.82 12.56
CA THR A 597 50.14 -30.11 12.75
C THR A 597 50.73 -30.62 11.43
N LYS A 598 50.07 -30.44 10.29
CA LYS A 598 50.64 -30.70 8.95
C LYS A 598 51.76 -29.74 8.57
N ALA A 599 51.80 -28.53 9.09
CA ALA A 599 52.91 -27.60 8.85
C ALA A 599 54.12 -27.95 9.74
N LEU A 600 53.86 -28.31 11.00
CA LEU A 600 54.88 -28.78 11.95
C LEU A 600 55.46 -30.14 11.56
N LEU A 601 54.59 -31.08 11.15
CA LEU A 601 54.95 -32.42 10.71
C LEU A 601 55.18 -32.50 9.21
N GLY A 602 54.91 -31.45 8.44
CA GLY A 602 55.09 -31.42 6.98
C GLY A 602 56.51 -31.69 6.50
N PRO A 603 57.57 -31.26 7.21
CA PRO A 603 58.93 -31.73 6.94
C PRO A 603 59.05 -33.25 7.13
N VAL A 604 58.50 -33.78 8.22
CA VAL A 604 58.52 -35.22 8.56
C VAL A 604 57.71 -36.03 7.56
N PHE A 605 56.51 -35.59 7.20
CA PHE A 605 55.67 -36.23 6.20
C PHE A 605 56.25 -36.11 4.80
N ARG A 606 56.95 -35.02 4.44
CA ARG A 606 57.67 -34.95 3.17
C ARG A 606 58.85 -35.92 3.14
N ASP A 607 59.52 -36.16 4.25
CA ASP A 607 60.57 -37.17 4.33
C ASP A 607 60.00 -38.59 4.27
N VAL A 608 58.84 -38.83 4.91
CA VAL A 608 58.09 -40.10 4.81
C VAL A 608 57.50 -40.29 3.41
N GLU A 609 56.91 -39.28 2.78
CA GLU A 609 56.38 -39.30 1.41
C GLU A 609 57.51 -39.49 0.40
N ARG A 610 58.68 -38.86 0.58
CA ARG A 610 59.86 -39.17 -0.24
C ARG A 610 60.31 -40.62 -0.08
N SER A 611 60.26 -41.17 1.13
CA SER A 611 60.57 -42.60 1.36
C SER A 611 59.51 -43.50 0.74
N PHE A 612 58.23 -43.11 0.79
CA PHE A 612 57.11 -43.84 0.23
C PHE A 612 57.05 -43.75 -1.30
N ASP A 613 57.39 -42.61 -1.88
CA ASP A 613 57.54 -42.39 -3.32
C ASP A 613 58.74 -43.18 -3.86
N GLN A 614 59.83 -43.26 -3.10
CA GLN A 614 60.93 -44.18 -3.44
C GLN A 614 60.46 -45.64 -3.44
N ILE A 615 59.65 -46.04 -2.45
CA ILE A 615 59.05 -47.38 -2.39
C ILE A 615 58.05 -47.59 -3.54
N GLN A 616 57.18 -46.62 -3.87
CA GLN A 616 56.25 -46.68 -4.99
C GLN A 616 56.97 -46.69 -6.34
N ILE A 617 58.06 -45.94 -6.50
CA ILE A 617 58.88 -45.99 -7.72
C ILE A 617 59.53 -47.38 -7.85
N GLN A 618 59.96 -47.99 -6.74
CA GLN A 618 60.44 -49.37 -6.73
C GLN A 618 59.31 -50.37 -7.06
N GLN A 619 58.11 -50.16 -6.51
CA GLN A 619 56.92 -50.97 -6.77
C GLN A 619 56.45 -50.85 -8.22
N ARG A 620 56.36 -49.63 -8.78
CA ARG A 620 56.01 -49.40 -10.19
C ARG A 620 57.08 -49.93 -11.13
N ARG A 621 58.37 -49.89 -10.75
CA ARG A 621 59.44 -50.57 -11.51
C ARG A 621 59.28 -52.09 -11.47
N TYR A 622 58.79 -52.65 -10.37
CA TYR A 622 58.46 -54.07 -10.25
C TYR A 622 57.20 -54.45 -11.06
N ASP A 623 56.15 -53.63 -10.99
CA ASP A 623 54.89 -53.82 -11.71
C ASP A 623 55.04 -53.60 -13.21
N MET A 624 55.87 -52.64 -13.64
CA MET A 624 56.22 -52.49 -15.06
C MET A 624 57.02 -53.69 -15.58
N ARG A 625 57.87 -54.31 -14.74
CA ARG A 625 58.54 -55.59 -15.10
C ARG A 625 57.55 -56.75 -15.21
N LEU A 626 56.50 -56.76 -14.38
CA LEU A 626 55.38 -57.72 -14.46
C LEU A 626 54.48 -57.49 -15.68
N ALA A 627 54.15 -56.24 -15.98
CA ALA A 627 53.32 -55.83 -17.12
C ALA A 627 54.04 -56.05 -18.46
N ALA A 628 55.35 -55.79 -18.53
CA ALA A 628 56.18 -56.13 -19.69
C ALA A 628 56.17 -57.64 -19.97
N LYS A 629 56.31 -58.48 -18.92
CA LYS A 629 56.16 -59.94 -19.03
C LYS A 629 54.74 -60.37 -19.43
N SER A 630 53.72 -59.59 -19.12
CA SER A 630 52.33 -59.86 -19.52
C SER A 630 51.98 -59.35 -20.93
N GLN A 631 52.64 -58.29 -21.41
CA GLN A 631 52.51 -57.79 -22.78
C GLN A 631 53.29 -58.65 -23.78
N GLU A 632 54.45 -59.18 -23.41
CA GLU A 632 55.13 -60.24 -24.20
C GLU A 632 54.21 -61.44 -24.45
N LYS A 633 53.41 -61.86 -23.44
CA LYS A 633 52.40 -62.92 -23.59
C LYS A 633 51.20 -62.53 -24.45
N LYS A 634 50.83 -61.25 -24.52
CA LYS A 634 49.69 -60.76 -25.35
C LYS A 634 50.08 -60.48 -26.80
N VAL A 635 51.30 -60.03 -27.05
CA VAL A 635 51.82 -59.81 -28.41
C VAL A 635 52.06 -61.15 -29.13
N LEU A 636 52.44 -62.21 -28.41
CA LEU A 636 52.44 -63.59 -28.92
C LEU A 636 51.03 -64.16 -29.22
N GLY A 637 49.97 -63.59 -28.65
CA GLY A 637 48.57 -63.98 -28.90
C GLY A 637 47.87 -63.18 -30.01
N ALA A 638 48.25 -61.92 -30.22
CA ALA A 638 47.63 -61.02 -31.20
C ALA A 638 48.13 -61.25 -32.65
N ALA A 639 49.29 -61.89 -32.83
CA ALA A 639 49.81 -62.29 -34.14
C ALA A 639 49.03 -63.46 -34.81
N ARG A 640 48.02 -64.04 -34.13
CA ARG A 640 47.11 -65.08 -34.68
C ARG A 640 45.76 -64.56 -35.17
N LYS A 641 45.53 -63.25 -35.20
CA LYS A 641 44.31 -62.63 -35.75
C LYS A 641 44.66 -61.45 -36.67
N LEU A 642 45.49 -61.73 -37.68
CA LEU A 642 45.25 -61.13 -39.00
C LEU A 642 44.00 -61.80 -39.59
N THR A 643 43.46 -61.23 -40.67
CA THR A 643 42.43 -61.82 -41.57
C THR A 643 40.96 -61.55 -41.25
N ALA A 644 40.50 -60.35 -41.65
CA ALA A 644 39.19 -60.03 -42.25
C ALA A 644 39.06 -58.48 -42.23
N VAL A 645 39.65 -57.78 -43.21
CA VAL A 645 38.97 -57.26 -44.44
C VAL A 645 38.02 -56.12 -44.05
N GLU A 646 38.41 -54.85 -44.26
CA GLU A 646 38.15 -54.03 -45.48
C GLU A 646 36.63 -53.84 -45.70
N GLU A 647 36.03 -52.67 -45.96
CA GLU A 647 36.45 -51.49 -46.71
C GLU A 647 35.27 -50.46 -46.74
N VAL A 648 35.55 -49.20 -47.16
CA VAL A 648 34.68 -48.26 -47.94
C VAL A 648 33.56 -47.50 -47.18
N GLU A 649 33.67 -46.17 -46.93
CA GLU A 649 33.37 -45.00 -47.81
C GLU A 649 31.85 -44.83 -48.12
N THR A 650 31.20 -43.69 -48.42
CA THR A 650 31.40 -42.23 -48.46
C THR A 650 30.00 -41.61 -48.74
N THR A 651 29.80 -40.30 -48.44
CA THR A 651 28.80 -39.34 -49.02
C THR A 651 27.29 -39.69 -48.95
N GLY A 652 26.27 -38.83 -49.00
CA GLY A 652 26.09 -37.41 -49.27
C GLY A 652 24.69 -37.19 -49.90
N HIS A 653 23.89 -36.29 -49.32
CA HIS A 653 22.72 -35.57 -49.88
C HIS A 653 21.31 -36.20 -50.10
N HIS A 654 20.39 -35.71 -49.25
CA HIS A 654 19.11 -35.04 -49.58
C HIS A 654 18.32 -35.44 -50.84
N HIS A 655 17.23 -36.20 -50.66
CA HIS A 655 15.89 -35.79 -51.09
C HIS A 655 14.75 -36.57 -50.42
N GLN A 656 13.64 -35.85 -50.20
CA GLN A 656 12.27 -36.37 -50.00
C GLN A 656 11.86 -36.79 -48.56
N ARG A 657 11.58 -35.75 -47.77
CA ARG A 657 10.39 -35.65 -46.90
C ARG A 657 9.15 -36.17 -47.65
N ALA A 658 8.56 -37.29 -47.20
CA ALA A 658 7.10 -37.56 -47.14
C ALA A 658 6.71 -39.04 -46.83
N THR A 659 7.60 -39.90 -46.32
CA THR A 659 7.24 -41.32 -46.00
C THR A 659 7.77 -41.84 -44.65
N SER A 660 8.25 -40.97 -43.75
CA SER A 660 8.87 -41.37 -42.45
C SER A 660 7.96 -41.41 -41.21
N GLU A 661 6.64 -41.26 -41.35
CA GLU A 661 5.72 -41.41 -40.19
C GLU A 661 4.97 -42.75 -40.15
N ARG A 662 4.89 -43.50 -41.26
CA ARG A 662 4.27 -44.84 -41.26
C ARG A 662 5.20 -45.97 -40.80
N ASN A 663 6.50 -45.89 -41.08
CA ASN A 663 7.47 -46.90 -40.61
C ASN A 663 7.90 -46.72 -39.14
N ARG A 664 7.65 -45.53 -38.54
CA ARG A 664 7.93 -45.28 -37.11
C ARG A 664 6.86 -45.89 -36.18
N GLN A 665 5.65 -46.13 -36.68
CA GLN A 665 4.59 -46.81 -35.94
C GLN A 665 4.67 -48.34 -36.05
N GLN A 666 5.25 -48.89 -37.13
CA GLN A 666 5.49 -50.34 -37.24
C GLN A 666 6.71 -50.82 -36.44
N ARG A 667 7.79 -50.01 -36.32
CA ARG A 667 8.91 -50.31 -35.39
C ARG A 667 8.54 -50.16 -33.91
N LYS A 668 7.62 -49.26 -33.56
CA LYS A 668 7.10 -49.15 -32.18
C LYS A 668 6.25 -50.36 -31.76
N ARG A 669 5.61 -51.06 -32.70
CA ARG A 669 4.84 -52.29 -32.41
C ARG A 669 5.69 -53.56 -32.33
N GLN A 670 6.87 -53.59 -32.98
CA GLN A 670 7.83 -54.70 -32.84
C GLN A 670 8.70 -54.58 -31.57
N LEU A 671 9.01 -53.37 -31.11
CA LEU A 671 9.77 -53.17 -29.85
C LEU A 671 8.95 -53.43 -28.58
N THR A 672 7.61 -53.36 -28.63
CA THR A 672 6.72 -53.74 -27.51
C THR A 672 6.53 -55.25 -27.35
N LEU A 673 7.01 -56.08 -28.27
CA LEU A 673 7.03 -57.55 -28.14
C LEU A 673 8.41 -58.10 -27.75
N ALA A 674 9.46 -57.27 -27.74
CA ALA A 674 10.83 -57.69 -27.44
C ALA A 674 11.31 -57.35 -26.01
N ALA A 675 10.45 -56.78 -25.16
CA ALA A 675 10.73 -56.54 -23.74
C ALA A 675 9.73 -57.28 -22.85
N LYS A 676 9.62 -58.60 -23.01
CA LYS A 676 9.08 -59.46 -21.96
C LYS A 676 10.20 -59.66 -20.93
N VAL A 677 10.25 -58.79 -19.92
CA VAL A 677 10.96 -59.13 -18.69
C VAL A 677 10.29 -60.39 -18.14
N PRO A 678 11.02 -61.51 -17.99
CA PRO A 678 10.39 -62.75 -17.59
C PRO A 678 9.87 -62.61 -16.15
N TRP A 679 8.70 -63.16 -15.84
CA TRP A 679 7.97 -62.89 -14.59
C TRP A 679 8.79 -63.12 -13.31
N HIS A 680 9.72 -64.08 -13.30
CA HIS A 680 10.62 -64.30 -12.15
C HIS A 680 11.51 -63.09 -11.79
N LEU A 681 11.85 -62.25 -12.76
CA LEU A 681 12.63 -61.02 -12.55
C LEU A 681 11.77 -59.91 -11.93
N LEU A 682 10.46 -59.89 -12.20
CA LEU A 682 9.53 -58.99 -11.53
C LEU A 682 9.31 -59.41 -10.07
N ASP A 683 9.21 -60.71 -9.81
CA ASP A 683 9.10 -61.23 -8.44
C ASP A 683 10.40 -60.98 -7.63
N GLN A 684 11.58 -61.13 -8.24
CA GLN A 684 12.86 -60.79 -7.60
C GLN A 684 12.99 -59.29 -7.31
N LEU A 685 12.59 -58.42 -8.25
CA LEU A 685 12.61 -56.97 -8.03
C LEU A 685 11.58 -56.54 -6.97
N GLU A 686 10.46 -57.24 -6.85
CA GLU A 686 9.48 -56.97 -5.80
C GLU A 686 9.96 -57.49 -4.43
N ALA A 687 10.68 -58.62 -4.38
CA ALA A 687 11.36 -59.11 -3.19
C ALA A 687 12.44 -58.11 -2.72
N GLU A 688 13.33 -57.67 -3.60
CA GLU A 688 14.36 -56.67 -3.25
C GLU A 688 13.75 -55.33 -2.82
N ARG A 689 12.61 -54.94 -3.40
CA ARG A 689 11.88 -53.73 -2.98
C ARG A 689 11.33 -53.87 -1.55
N ARG A 690 10.89 -55.07 -1.15
CA ARG A 690 10.44 -55.35 0.22
C ARG A 690 11.62 -55.40 1.19
N ASP A 691 12.74 -55.99 0.79
CA ASP A 691 13.96 -56.03 1.60
C ASP A 691 14.51 -54.62 1.85
N LEU A 692 14.56 -53.75 0.82
CA LEU A 692 14.93 -52.34 0.98
C LEU A 692 13.94 -51.55 1.85
N ALA A 693 12.66 -51.89 1.82
CA ALA A 693 11.67 -51.27 2.69
C ALA A 693 11.86 -51.71 4.16
N ASN A 694 12.20 -52.98 4.38
CA ASN A 694 12.51 -53.53 5.70
C ASN A 694 13.82 -52.96 6.25
N GLU A 695 14.87 -52.81 5.43
CA GLU A 695 16.12 -52.15 5.82
C GLU A 695 15.89 -50.68 6.18
N LYS A 696 15.08 -49.95 5.41
CA LYS A 696 14.70 -48.57 5.76
C LYS A 696 13.90 -48.48 7.06
N ALA A 697 13.04 -49.46 7.34
CA ALA A 697 12.30 -49.53 8.59
C ALA A 697 13.22 -49.85 9.78
N MET A 698 14.16 -50.78 9.61
CA MET A 698 15.22 -51.09 10.59
C MET A 698 16.11 -49.86 10.86
N PHE A 699 16.53 -49.13 9.83
CA PHE A 699 17.30 -47.90 9.99
C PHE A 699 16.53 -46.80 10.74
N LYS A 700 15.21 -46.70 10.53
CA LYS A 700 14.35 -45.78 11.29
C LYS A 700 14.18 -46.21 12.76
N LEU A 701 14.14 -47.50 13.03
CA LEU A 701 14.07 -48.03 14.39
C LEU A 701 15.41 -47.85 15.13
N TRP A 702 16.54 -48.11 14.47
CA TRP A 702 17.88 -47.86 15.02
C TRP A 702 18.17 -46.36 15.21
N GLY A 703 17.71 -45.49 14.31
CA GLY A 703 17.83 -44.04 14.47
C GLY A 703 17.05 -43.48 15.66
N LYS A 704 15.96 -44.15 16.07
CA LYS A 704 15.20 -43.79 17.28
C LYS A 704 15.79 -44.36 18.57
N ALA A 705 16.51 -45.48 18.52
CA ALA A 705 17.12 -46.10 19.70
C ALA A 705 18.36 -45.34 20.23
N TYR A 706 18.98 -44.47 19.43
CA TYR A 706 20.16 -43.69 19.83
C TYR A 706 19.87 -42.21 20.11
N SER A 707 18.61 -41.76 20.03
CA SER A 707 18.24 -40.34 20.20
C SER A 707 17.31 -40.06 21.39
N GLY A 708 17.10 -41.03 22.28
CA GLY A 708 16.31 -40.84 23.50
C GLY A 708 16.87 -41.67 24.65
N ASP A 709 17.85 -41.12 25.34
CA ASP A 709 18.00 -41.14 26.80
C ASP A 709 19.27 -40.37 27.18
N GLY A 710 19.06 -39.19 27.74
CA GLY A 710 20.09 -38.24 28.15
C GLY A 710 19.44 -36.96 28.67
N ASP A 711 18.93 -37.05 29.90
CA ASP A 711 18.65 -35.92 30.79
C ASP A 711 19.84 -34.95 30.91
#